data_AF-A0A9P0TG97-F1
#
_entry.id   AF-A0A9P0TG97-F1
#
_cell.length_a   1.000
_cell.length_b   1.000
_cell.length_c   1.000
_cell.angle_alpha   90.00
_cell.angle_beta   90.00
_cell.angle_gamma   90.00
#
_symmetry.space_group_name_H-M   'P 1'
#
loop_
_entity.id
_entity.type
_entity.pdbx_description
1 polymer ?
#
loop_
_entity_poly.entity_id
_entity_poly.type
_entity_poly.pdbx_seq_one_letter_code
_entity_poly.pdbx_strand_id
1 'polypeptide(L)'
;MTNLPPRKFSTSSKTSKQDSTPLQILLQMGFPKNRVLKALAATGNRSVQLASDWLLTHVNDAFIDVEQPREYIFYASPTGPLLTQLREFWEKSKVVSTWNRAHNFPPHITLVSFFKAPDEASLQLAKAVKQVVEMVGDPPMSQLKLEPYVSHNFMGLFLSEEHAEYLKKIAVQFVKEVSSILGVKVDTYEHLDALGACFPWCTMAQEKDISIWIIFSATNLEAHVKSLHITLAYHFEASAYDSLKKLVEELRPETLSSWELRLYSRDSRFANHLVHKVTQSYVPVANDELELVIGDYIYIEEKQFDSSPDGWVHGTSWLTGVSGYLPAVYTQRTAESDAWTLHRAITLGNNLGAESKSESETDADMASYPHEDLAQEKSEDTYKDWEKYWKAVTFDKAEAGILNVIGDKGLGLKSEKACGNGDTASMGDCKEAKAKDGKERRWILGMRHGERVDLTYGAWVPYCFDDNGTYVRKDLNMPIKLSERKGGKDSYALDTPLTRVGHLQAQLVGEGMRLNGVTVKHVYASAALRSIETAHSFLQGLQADPSVKIRVEPGLFEYKMWYQTKGMPTFMTTQELHDAGLNVDVNYKPYIDLDPNTPETLDEFFKRNELVMQSAWNESHAEGGNIIFVGHAATLDLMVLAFKRLAQGKTDEPNYQISQNLLRVPYCAVGAVRDNPWEVVSPPCPPSINSSSARYNWKMLLDI
;
A
#
# COMPACT_ATOMS: atom_id res chain seq x y z
N MET A 1 -13.27 41.47 55.35
CA MET A 1 -13.98 40.19 55.51
C MET A 1 -14.85 40.02 54.26
N THR A 2 -14.69 39.04 53.38
CA THR A 2 -14.07 37.71 53.46
C THR A 2 -13.65 37.22 52.07
N ASN A 3 -12.35 36.97 51.94
CA ASN A 3 -11.63 35.97 51.14
C ASN A 3 -12.45 34.93 50.34
N LEU A 4 -12.18 34.85 49.03
CA LEU A 4 -12.27 33.62 48.24
C LEU A 4 -10.89 32.92 48.23
N PRO A 5 -10.83 31.58 48.24
CA PRO A 5 -9.60 30.82 48.52
C PRO A 5 -8.61 30.77 47.32
N PRO A 6 -7.31 30.52 47.57
CA PRO A 6 -6.27 30.59 46.55
C PRO A 6 -6.27 29.38 45.61
N ARG A 7 -5.99 29.65 44.32
CA ARG A 7 -5.75 28.64 43.27
C ARG A 7 -4.62 27.69 43.70
N LYS A 8 -4.93 26.40 43.79
CA LYS A 8 -3.90 25.35 43.80
C LYS A 8 -3.24 25.33 42.42
N PHE A 9 -2.02 25.85 42.33
CA PHE A 9 -1.11 25.48 41.26
C PHE A 9 -0.76 24.00 41.44
N SER A 10 -1.45 23.13 40.71
CA SER A 10 -0.93 21.80 40.43
C SER A 10 0.24 22.02 39.48
N THR A 11 1.44 21.72 39.96
CA THR A 11 2.66 21.66 39.17
C THR A 11 2.42 20.76 37.97
N SER A 12 2.46 21.33 36.77
CA SER A 12 2.48 20.59 35.52
C SER A 12 3.70 19.68 35.53
N SER A 13 3.49 18.39 35.82
CA SER A 13 4.39 17.37 35.32
C SER A 13 4.37 17.51 33.79
N LYS A 14 5.51 17.91 33.22
CA LYS A 14 5.75 17.76 31.79
C LYS A 14 5.64 16.27 31.47
N THR A 15 4.47 15.80 31.07
CA THR A 15 4.36 14.53 30.35
C THR A 15 4.97 14.79 28.98
N SER A 16 6.12 14.18 28.72
CA SER A 16 6.62 14.07 27.36
C SER A 16 5.51 13.43 26.52
N LYS A 17 5.21 14.04 25.38
CA LYS A 17 4.35 13.41 24.37
C LYS A 17 5.12 12.17 23.89
N GLN A 18 4.79 11.00 24.41
CA GLN A 18 5.21 9.74 23.78
C GLN A 18 4.42 9.59 22.49
N ASP A 19 5.12 9.48 21.37
CA ASP A 19 4.52 9.08 20.10
C ASP A 19 3.81 7.74 20.27
N SER A 20 2.51 7.71 19.95
CA SER A 20 1.72 6.48 20.07
C SER A 20 2.22 5.45 19.08
N THR A 21 2.58 4.26 19.55
CA THR A 21 3.14 3.21 18.69
C THR A 21 2.09 2.69 17.67
N PRO A 22 2.50 2.13 16.52
CA PRO A 22 1.56 1.54 15.56
C PRO A 22 0.58 0.54 16.17
N LEU A 23 1.06 -0.25 17.14
CA LEU A 23 0.24 -1.15 17.95
C LEU A 23 -0.84 -0.39 18.73
N GLN A 24 -0.48 0.70 19.43
CA GLN A 24 -1.44 1.49 20.21
C GLN A 24 -2.49 2.14 19.32
N ILE A 25 -2.11 2.64 18.14
CA ILE A 25 -3.04 3.26 17.18
C ILE A 25 -4.08 2.22 16.71
N LEU A 26 -3.64 1.02 16.32
CA LEU A 26 -4.54 -0.04 15.84
C LEU A 26 -5.44 -0.59 16.95
N LEU A 27 -4.94 -0.67 18.19
CA LEU A 27 -5.77 -1.00 19.36
C LEU A 27 -6.83 0.06 19.63
N GLN A 28 -6.49 1.35 19.48
CA GLN A 28 -7.44 2.46 19.61
C GLN A 28 -8.51 2.46 18.50
N MET A 29 -8.19 1.93 17.32
CA MET A 29 -9.17 1.70 16.23
C MET A 29 -10.15 0.56 16.52
N GLY A 30 -9.96 -0.19 17.63
CA GLY A 30 -10.88 -1.23 18.08
C GLY A 30 -10.50 -2.65 17.62
N PHE A 31 -9.33 -2.85 17.00
CA PHE A 31 -8.90 -4.17 16.57
C PHE A 31 -8.38 -5.01 17.77
N PRO A 32 -8.69 -6.33 17.83
CA PRO A 32 -8.15 -7.22 18.85
C PRO A 32 -6.61 -7.30 18.80
N LYS A 33 -5.97 -7.33 19.98
CA LYS A 33 -4.50 -7.29 20.11
C LYS A 33 -3.78 -8.39 19.32
N ASN A 34 -4.26 -9.64 19.38
CA ASN A 34 -3.70 -10.77 18.65
C ASN A 34 -3.70 -10.52 17.12
N ARG A 35 -4.82 -10.02 16.57
CA ARG A 35 -4.92 -9.71 15.14
C ARG A 35 -4.02 -8.54 14.76
N VAL A 36 -3.95 -7.50 15.59
CA VAL A 36 -3.07 -6.34 15.36
C VAL A 36 -1.61 -6.75 15.27
N LEU A 37 -1.15 -7.59 16.20
CA LEU A 37 0.24 -8.08 16.21
C LEU A 37 0.54 -8.92 14.97
N LYS A 38 -0.38 -9.82 14.60
CA LYS A 38 -0.28 -10.62 13.38
C LYS A 38 -0.21 -9.74 12.12
N ALA A 39 -1.04 -8.71 12.03
CA ALA A 39 -1.05 -7.78 10.91
C ALA A 39 0.23 -6.95 10.81
N LEU A 40 0.73 -6.47 11.95
CA LEU A 40 2.00 -5.76 12.02
C LEU A 40 3.17 -6.67 11.60
N ALA A 41 3.18 -7.93 12.04
CA ALA A 41 4.19 -8.91 11.64
C ALA A 41 4.07 -9.29 10.14
N ALA A 42 2.86 -9.48 9.63
CA ALA A 42 2.60 -9.82 8.22
C ALA A 42 2.98 -8.69 7.26
N THR A 43 2.95 -7.43 7.73
CA THR A 43 3.29 -6.24 6.94
C THR A 43 4.68 -5.67 7.23
N GLY A 44 5.45 -6.31 8.11
CA GLY A 44 6.83 -5.92 8.42
C GLY A 44 6.94 -4.65 9.26
N ASN A 45 5.92 -4.32 10.05
CA ASN A 45 5.82 -3.11 10.87
C ASN A 45 6.03 -1.80 10.08
N ARG A 46 5.73 -1.80 8.77
CA ARG A 46 6.02 -0.67 7.88
C ARG A 46 5.14 0.55 8.13
N SER A 47 3.85 0.33 8.34
CA SER A 47 2.91 1.42 8.65
C SER A 47 1.63 0.89 9.30
N VAL A 48 0.94 1.79 9.99
CA VAL A 48 -0.41 1.52 10.53
C VAL A 48 -1.39 1.21 9.41
N GLN A 49 -1.29 1.92 8.29
CA GLN A 49 -2.17 1.78 7.14
C GLN A 49 -2.08 0.39 6.51
N LEU A 50 -0.86 -0.10 6.26
CA LEU A 50 -0.68 -1.43 5.68
C LEU A 50 -1.21 -2.52 6.61
N ALA A 51 -0.97 -2.39 7.92
CA ALA A 51 -1.48 -3.33 8.91
C ALA A 51 -3.01 -3.25 9.04
N SER A 52 -3.62 -2.06 8.96
CA SER A 52 -5.08 -1.93 8.94
C SER A 52 -5.68 -2.53 7.67
N ASP A 53 -5.09 -2.28 6.50
CA ASP A 53 -5.56 -2.82 5.23
C ASP A 53 -5.50 -4.35 5.24
N TRP A 54 -4.40 -4.92 5.73
CA TRP A 54 -4.24 -6.37 5.90
C TRP A 54 -5.32 -6.98 6.79
N LEU A 55 -5.65 -6.35 7.92
CA LEU A 55 -6.72 -6.81 8.83
C LEU A 55 -8.09 -6.91 8.14
N LEU A 56 -8.34 -6.03 7.17
CA LEU A 56 -9.64 -5.89 6.51
C LEU A 56 -9.76 -6.82 5.31
N THR A 57 -8.66 -7.09 4.63
CA THR A 57 -8.63 -8.11 3.58
C THR A 57 -8.74 -9.50 4.20
N HIS A 58 -8.18 -9.72 5.39
CA HIS A 58 -8.21 -10.99 6.12
C HIS A 58 -9.42 -11.17 7.05
N VAL A 59 -10.44 -10.32 6.95
CA VAL A 59 -11.63 -10.40 7.82
C VAL A 59 -12.35 -11.75 7.74
N ASN A 60 -12.29 -12.41 6.57
CA ASN A 60 -12.88 -13.71 6.29
C ASN A 60 -11.88 -14.87 6.39
N ASP A 61 -10.63 -14.63 6.80
CA ASP A 61 -9.66 -15.71 7.03
C ASP A 61 -10.07 -16.50 8.29
N ALA A 62 -10.44 -17.76 8.09
CA ALA A 62 -10.88 -18.67 9.15
C ALA A 62 -9.81 -18.91 10.24
N PHE A 63 -8.54 -18.65 9.93
CA PHE A 63 -7.39 -18.90 10.81
C PHE A 63 -6.74 -17.61 11.32
N ILE A 64 -7.33 -16.43 11.07
CA ILE A 64 -6.77 -15.14 11.52
C ILE A 64 -6.55 -15.08 13.04
N ASP A 65 -7.39 -15.76 13.83
CA ASP A 65 -7.28 -15.79 15.29
C ASP A 65 -6.41 -16.92 15.84
N VAL A 66 -5.95 -17.83 14.98
CA VAL A 66 -5.13 -18.97 15.42
C VAL A 66 -3.72 -18.47 15.75
N GLU A 67 -3.28 -18.70 16.98
CA GLU A 67 -1.93 -18.37 17.43
C GLU A 67 -0.94 -19.38 16.85
N GLN A 68 -0.25 -18.98 15.79
CA GLN A 68 0.85 -19.74 15.19
C GLN A 68 2.04 -18.81 14.96
N PRO A 69 3.26 -19.22 15.35
CA PRO A 69 4.44 -18.39 15.14
C PRO A 69 4.76 -18.26 13.66
N ARG A 70 5.29 -17.09 13.30
CA ARG A 70 5.76 -16.80 11.94
C ARG A 70 7.18 -17.34 11.75
N GLU A 71 7.51 -17.76 10.54
CA GLU A 71 8.85 -18.24 10.20
C GLU A 71 9.69 -17.10 9.63
N TYR A 72 10.82 -16.82 10.27
CA TYR A 72 11.78 -15.78 9.89
C TYR A 72 13.04 -16.38 9.30
N ILE A 73 13.68 -15.66 8.40
CA ILE A 73 14.93 -16.07 7.77
C ILE A 73 15.82 -14.86 7.50
N PHE A 74 17.14 -15.03 7.67
CA PHE A 74 18.09 -13.93 7.59
C PHE A 74 19.15 -14.19 6.52
N TYR A 75 19.23 -13.29 5.55
CA TYR A 75 20.04 -13.43 4.35
C TYR A 75 21.03 -12.29 4.18
N ALA A 76 22.17 -12.58 3.53
CA ALA A 76 22.98 -11.60 2.83
C ALA A 76 22.69 -11.69 1.33
N SER A 77 22.16 -10.63 0.75
CA SER A 77 21.77 -10.56 -0.67
C SER A 77 22.78 -9.69 -1.44
N PRO A 78 23.32 -10.16 -2.58
CA PRO A 78 24.13 -9.30 -3.45
C PRO A 78 23.24 -8.23 -4.09
N THR A 79 23.82 -7.06 -4.35
CA THR A 79 23.20 -5.96 -5.10
C THR A 79 24.15 -5.50 -6.22
N GLY A 80 23.67 -4.60 -7.09
CA GLY A 80 24.46 -4.09 -8.21
C GLY A 80 24.72 -5.13 -9.31
N PRO A 81 25.88 -5.07 -10.01
CA PRO A 81 26.17 -5.89 -11.19
C PRO A 81 26.05 -7.41 -10.98
N LEU A 82 26.47 -7.89 -9.80
CA LEU A 82 26.40 -9.32 -9.47
C LEU A 82 24.94 -9.81 -9.42
N LEU A 83 24.03 -9.02 -8.86
CA LEU A 83 22.61 -9.37 -8.82
C LEU A 83 22.01 -9.45 -10.23
N THR A 84 22.41 -8.54 -11.13
CA THR A 84 21.96 -8.56 -12.53
C THR A 84 22.41 -9.84 -13.24
N GLN A 85 23.70 -10.21 -13.10
CA GLN A 85 24.21 -11.47 -13.66
C GLN A 85 23.48 -12.71 -13.12
N LEU A 86 23.21 -12.74 -11.82
CA LEU A 86 22.49 -13.86 -11.19
C LEU A 86 21.04 -13.94 -11.68
N ARG A 87 20.35 -12.81 -11.88
CA ARG A 87 19.00 -12.79 -12.47
C ARG A 87 18.98 -13.29 -13.90
N GLU A 88 19.95 -12.87 -14.72
CA GLU A 88 20.09 -13.36 -16.09
C GLU A 88 20.36 -14.86 -16.14
N PHE A 89 21.21 -15.38 -15.25
CA PHE A 89 21.40 -16.83 -15.09
C PHE A 89 20.09 -17.53 -14.74
N TRP A 90 19.28 -16.97 -13.82
CA TRP A 90 18.02 -17.61 -13.40
C TRP A 90 17.03 -17.70 -14.55
N GLU A 91 16.90 -16.65 -15.34
CA GLU A 91 16.02 -16.65 -16.51
C GLU A 91 16.50 -17.64 -17.58
N LYS A 92 17.81 -17.66 -17.89
CA LYS A 92 18.37 -18.66 -18.82
C LYS A 92 18.24 -20.10 -18.30
N SER A 93 18.45 -20.32 -17.00
CA SER A 93 18.39 -21.66 -16.39
C SER A 93 16.96 -22.20 -16.38
N LYS A 94 15.91 -21.38 -16.17
CA LYS A 94 14.50 -21.80 -16.29
C LYS A 94 14.19 -22.37 -17.68
N VAL A 95 14.73 -21.76 -18.74
CA VAL A 95 14.53 -22.22 -20.12
C VAL A 95 15.19 -23.58 -20.37
N VAL A 96 16.33 -23.82 -19.72
CA VAL A 96 17.19 -24.99 -19.97
C VAL A 96 16.86 -26.18 -19.07
N SER A 97 16.62 -25.95 -17.77
CA SER A 97 16.43 -26.99 -16.76
C SER A 97 14.99 -27.17 -16.31
N THR A 98 14.05 -26.41 -16.89
CA THR A 98 12.74 -26.14 -16.29
C THR A 98 12.89 -25.53 -14.89
N TRP A 99 11.82 -25.53 -14.08
CA TRP A 99 11.83 -24.97 -12.73
C TRP A 99 12.63 -25.84 -11.76
N ASN A 100 13.80 -25.38 -11.33
CA ASN A 100 14.59 -26.02 -10.29
C ASN A 100 14.37 -25.32 -8.94
N ARG A 101 14.80 -25.94 -7.83
CA ARG A 101 14.47 -25.43 -6.49
C ARG A 101 15.17 -24.11 -6.14
N ALA A 102 16.26 -23.74 -6.82
CA ALA A 102 16.90 -22.44 -6.61
C ALA A 102 16.02 -21.28 -7.10
N HIS A 103 15.07 -21.53 -8.00
CA HIS A 103 14.14 -20.53 -8.51
C HIS A 103 13.08 -20.09 -7.49
N ASN A 104 12.94 -20.78 -6.36
CA ASN A 104 11.98 -20.42 -5.30
C ASN A 104 12.45 -19.24 -4.44
N PHE A 105 13.73 -18.85 -4.53
CA PHE A 105 14.36 -17.85 -3.67
C PHE A 105 15.10 -16.79 -4.48
N PRO A 106 15.26 -15.56 -3.96
CA PRO A 106 16.13 -14.57 -4.60
C PRO A 106 17.60 -15.03 -4.47
N PRO A 107 18.54 -14.52 -5.27
CA PRO A 107 19.96 -14.80 -5.04
C PRO A 107 20.38 -14.30 -3.65
N HIS A 108 20.90 -15.20 -2.80
CA HIS A 108 21.23 -14.91 -1.40
C HIS A 108 22.29 -15.88 -0.86
N ILE A 109 22.94 -15.46 0.22
CA ILE A 109 23.66 -16.32 1.17
C ILE A 109 22.80 -16.43 2.43
N THR A 110 22.51 -17.65 2.86
CA THR A 110 21.78 -17.90 4.12
C THR A 110 22.69 -17.67 5.31
N LEU A 111 22.34 -16.71 6.18
CA LEU A 111 23.06 -16.45 7.43
C LEU A 111 22.41 -17.17 8.61
N VAL A 112 21.08 -17.17 8.68
CA VAL A 112 20.30 -17.94 9.66
C VAL A 112 19.14 -18.57 8.91
N SER A 113 18.95 -19.88 9.12
CA SER A 113 17.85 -20.65 8.52
C SER A 113 16.48 -20.24 9.06
N PHE A 114 15.41 -20.82 8.51
CA PHE A 114 14.08 -20.61 9.04
C PHE A 114 13.99 -20.93 10.53
N PHE A 115 13.59 -19.94 11.31
CA PHE A 115 13.30 -20.09 12.74
C PHE A 115 11.92 -19.49 13.05
N LYS A 116 11.25 -20.04 14.06
CA LYS A 116 9.90 -19.61 14.46
C LYS A 116 9.98 -18.57 15.57
N ALA A 117 9.21 -17.50 15.44
CA ALA A 117 9.06 -16.48 16.47
C ALA A 117 7.61 -15.98 16.56
N PRO A 118 7.15 -15.57 17.76
CA PRO A 118 5.82 -15.01 17.94
C PRO A 118 5.70 -13.63 17.25
N ASP A 119 4.47 -13.24 16.91
CA ASP A 119 4.21 -11.99 16.18
C ASP A 119 4.64 -10.74 16.99
N GLU A 120 4.59 -10.81 18.33
CA GLU A 120 5.07 -9.77 19.25
C GLU A 120 6.55 -9.45 19.08
N ALA A 121 7.37 -10.45 18.74
CA ALA A 121 8.82 -10.29 18.61
C ALA A 121 9.20 -9.61 17.29
N SER A 122 8.30 -9.52 16.32
CA SER A 122 8.57 -9.05 14.95
C SER A 122 9.36 -7.74 14.88
N LEU A 123 8.92 -6.72 15.64
CA LEU A 123 9.59 -5.41 15.65
C LEU A 123 10.99 -5.48 16.27
N GLN A 124 11.15 -6.27 17.34
CA GLN A 124 12.43 -6.44 18.04
C GLN A 124 13.43 -7.19 17.15
N LEU A 125 12.99 -8.22 16.42
CA LEU A 125 13.81 -8.94 15.45
C LEU A 125 14.28 -8.01 14.32
N ALA A 126 13.40 -7.13 13.82
CA ALA A 126 13.77 -6.14 12.81
C ALA A 126 14.77 -5.08 13.34
N LYS A 127 14.72 -4.74 14.64
CA LYS A 127 15.71 -3.87 15.30
C LYS A 127 17.04 -4.59 15.55
N ALA A 128 17.02 -5.88 15.86
CA ALA A 128 18.20 -6.70 16.10
C ALA A 128 19.16 -6.71 14.89
N VAL A 129 18.65 -6.70 13.66
CA VAL A 129 19.50 -6.63 12.46
C VAL A 129 20.40 -5.38 12.48
N LYS A 130 19.87 -4.22 12.86
CA LYS A 130 20.63 -2.96 12.95
C LYS A 130 21.66 -3.01 14.07
N GLN A 131 21.22 -3.46 15.25
CA GLN A 131 22.09 -3.59 16.43
C GLN A 131 23.28 -4.54 16.16
N VAL A 132 23.05 -5.62 15.42
CA VAL A 132 24.10 -6.58 15.06
C VAL A 132 25.15 -5.93 14.15
N VAL A 133 24.72 -5.15 13.15
CA VAL A 133 25.65 -4.43 12.28
C VAL A 133 26.46 -3.40 13.08
N GLU A 134 25.81 -2.66 13.97
CA GLU A 134 26.47 -1.69 14.86
C GLU A 134 27.47 -2.34 15.82
N MET A 135 27.17 -3.55 16.34
CA MET A 135 28.05 -4.28 17.24
C MET A 135 29.23 -4.96 16.55
N VAL A 136 29.02 -5.52 15.35
CA VAL A 136 30.08 -6.21 14.60
C VAL A 136 31.00 -5.20 13.91
N GLY A 137 30.48 -4.04 13.53
CA GLY A 137 31.24 -2.95 12.91
C GLY A 137 31.36 -3.09 11.40
N ASP A 138 32.26 -2.27 10.83
CA ASP A 138 32.40 -2.11 9.39
C ASP A 138 32.84 -3.40 8.68
N PRO A 139 32.31 -3.66 7.45
CA PRO A 139 32.76 -4.79 6.65
C PRO A 139 34.23 -4.61 6.22
N PRO A 140 34.93 -5.71 5.91
CA PRO A 140 36.27 -5.65 5.34
C PRO A 140 36.29 -4.77 4.08
N MET A 141 37.35 -3.96 3.92
CA MET A 141 37.58 -3.15 2.72
C MET A 141 37.83 -3.99 1.44
N SER A 142 38.07 -5.30 1.61
CA SER A 142 38.24 -6.25 0.51
C SER A 142 36.89 -6.78 0.04
N GLN A 143 36.75 -6.90 -1.28
CA GLN A 143 35.54 -7.43 -1.90
C GLN A 143 35.35 -8.92 -1.54
N LEU A 144 34.11 -9.30 -1.23
CA LEU A 144 33.74 -10.69 -0.96
C LEU A 144 34.02 -11.57 -2.19
N LYS A 145 35.06 -12.42 -2.12
CA LYS A 145 35.44 -13.32 -3.21
C LYS A 145 34.54 -14.55 -3.25
N LEU A 146 33.85 -14.73 -4.37
CA LEU A 146 32.98 -15.88 -4.64
C LEU A 146 33.63 -16.84 -5.64
N GLU A 147 33.65 -18.13 -5.32
CA GLU A 147 34.25 -19.19 -6.11
C GLU A 147 33.17 -20.15 -6.63
N PRO A 148 33.08 -20.40 -7.95
CA PRO A 148 32.09 -21.28 -8.51
C PRO A 148 32.38 -22.74 -8.14
N TYR A 149 31.33 -23.46 -7.77
CA TYR A 149 31.35 -24.89 -7.50
C TYR A 149 30.24 -25.57 -8.30
N VAL A 150 30.61 -26.63 -9.02
CA VAL A 150 29.69 -27.38 -9.87
C VAL A 150 29.84 -28.87 -9.56
N SER A 151 28.71 -29.49 -9.22
CA SER A 151 28.56 -30.93 -9.02
C SER A 151 27.32 -31.42 -9.75
N HIS A 152 27.18 -32.74 -9.91
CA HIS A 152 26.09 -33.36 -10.67
C HIS A 152 24.68 -33.00 -10.15
N ASN A 153 24.52 -32.68 -8.87
CA ASN A 153 23.22 -32.38 -8.24
C ASN A 153 23.11 -30.96 -7.67
N PHE A 154 24.18 -30.18 -7.72
CA PHE A 154 24.26 -28.88 -7.07
C PHE A 154 25.28 -27.97 -7.77
N MET A 155 24.89 -26.73 -8.02
CA MET A 155 25.75 -25.65 -8.51
C MET A 155 25.60 -24.44 -7.59
N GLY A 156 26.69 -23.78 -7.24
CA GLY A 156 26.70 -22.65 -6.32
C GLY A 156 27.94 -21.77 -6.44
N LEU A 157 27.89 -20.59 -5.83
CA LEU A 157 29.03 -19.70 -5.63
C LEU A 157 29.39 -19.68 -4.15
N PHE A 158 30.53 -20.25 -3.77
CA PHE A 158 30.99 -20.30 -2.38
C PHE A 158 31.82 -19.07 -2.03
N LEU A 159 31.59 -18.53 -0.85
CA LEU A 159 32.38 -17.44 -0.31
C LEU A 159 33.72 -17.98 0.21
N SER A 160 34.83 -17.38 -0.24
CA SER A 160 36.17 -17.77 0.21
C SER A 160 36.29 -17.64 1.73
N GLU A 161 36.98 -18.57 2.39
CA GLU A 161 37.09 -18.59 3.86
C GLU A 161 37.67 -17.28 4.44
N GLU A 162 38.59 -16.63 3.73
CA GLU A 162 39.19 -15.33 4.08
C GLU A 162 38.15 -14.22 4.29
N HIS A 163 37.05 -14.26 3.53
CA HIS A 163 36.02 -13.22 3.51
C HIS A 163 34.71 -13.65 4.21
N ALA A 164 34.58 -14.94 4.53
CA ALA A 164 33.39 -15.48 5.19
C ALA A 164 33.29 -15.07 6.66
N GLU A 165 34.41 -14.76 7.32
CA GLU A 165 34.47 -14.50 8.76
C GLU A 165 33.58 -13.35 9.22
N TYR A 166 33.46 -12.28 8.41
CA TYR A 166 32.58 -11.15 8.74
C TYR A 166 31.11 -11.57 8.78
N LEU A 167 30.61 -12.24 7.73
CA LEU A 167 29.23 -12.71 7.67
C LEU A 167 28.92 -13.78 8.73
N LYS A 168 29.90 -14.62 9.09
CA LYS A 168 29.78 -15.56 10.21
C LYS A 168 29.58 -14.84 11.54
N LYS A 169 30.35 -13.78 11.80
CA LYS A 169 30.20 -12.96 13.01
C LYS A 169 28.83 -12.29 13.08
N ILE A 170 28.36 -11.73 11.96
CA ILE A 170 27.00 -11.18 11.84
C ILE A 170 25.95 -12.25 12.16
N ALA A 171 26.04 -13.44 11.56
CA ALA A 171 25.10 -14.54 11.80
C ALA A 171 25.07 -14.98 13.28
N VAL A 172 26.25 -15.19 13.89
CA VAL A 172 26.38 -15.61 15.29
C VAL A 172 25.84 -14.53 16.24
N GLN A 173 26.17 -13.26 15.99
CA GLN A 173 25.69 -12.17 16.84
C GLN A 173 24.18 -11.99 16.69
N PHE A 174 23.62 -12.12 15.49
CA PHE A 174 22.18 -12.10 15.28
C PHE A 174 21.47 -13.23 16.05
N VAL A 175 22.00 -14.46 16.02
CA VAL A 175 21.44 -15.56 16.83
C VAL A 175 21.47 -15.23 18.32
N LYS A 176 22.55 -14.63 18.84
CA LYS A 176 22.62 -14.22 20.26
C LYS A 176 21.54 -13.19 20.62
N GLU A 177 21.35 -12.16 19.80
CA GLU A 177 20.32 -11.14 20.03
C GLU A 177 18.91 -11.73 19.95
N VAL A 178 18.64 -12.56 18.94
CA VAL A 178 17.34 -13.24 18.81
C VAL A 178 17.08 -14.16 20.00
N SER A 179 18.10 -14.88 20.48
CA SER A 179 17.98 -15.75 21.66
C SER A 179 17.62 -14.96 22.92
N SER A 180 18.25 -13.78 23.09
CA SER A 180 17.94 -12.85 24.18
C SER A 180 16.50 -12.34 24.09
N ILE A 181 16.06 -11.92 22.89
CA ILE A 181 14.69 -11.43 22.63
C ILE A 181 13.65 -12.52 22.93
N LEU A 182 13.91 -13.76 22.52
CA LEU A 182 12.98 -14.88 22.68
C LEU A 182 13.08 -15.56 24.06
N GLY A 183 14.06 -15.18 24.89
CA GLY A 183 14.27 -15.79 26.21
C GLY A 183 14.73 -17.26 26.13
N VAL A 184 15.36 -17.67 25.03
CA VAL A 184 15.83 -19.04 24.81
C VAL A 184 17.34 -19.11 25.07
N LYS A 185 17.80 -20.11 25.83
CA LYS A 185 19.23 -20.40 25.97
C LYS A 185 19.70 -21.18 24.75
N VAL A 186 20.67 -20.63 24.01
CA VAL A 186 21.36 -21.36 22.94
C VAL A 186 22.61 -22.00 23.53
N ASP A 187 22.63 -23.33 23.54
CA ASP A 187 23.86 -24.09 23.80
C ASP A 187 24.77 -23.92 22.59
N THR A 188 25.72 -23.01 22.69
CA THR A 188 26.74 -22.83 21.66
C THR A 188 27.72 -24.00 21.68
N TYR A 189 27.82 -24.67 20.53
CA TYR A 189 28.97 -25.41 20.02
C TYR A 189 29.59 -26.48 20.94
N GLU A 190 29.16 -27.72 20.72
CA GLU A 190 30.03 -28.87 20.42
C GLU A 190 29.10 -30.04 20.08
N HIS A 191 29.44 -30.84 19.07
CA HIS A 191 28.71 -32.05 18.62
C HIS A 191 27.43 -31.88 17.76
N LEU A 192 27.60 -32.06 16.44
CA LEU A 192 27.12 -33.22 15.64
C LEU A 192 26.60 -32.92 14.23
N ASP A 193 27.19 -33.69 13.31
CA ASP A 193 26.71 -34.31 12.07
C ASP A 193 26.18 -33.47 10.89
N ALA A 194 27.15 -33.22 9.99
CA ALA A 194 27.10 -32.54 8.71
C ALA A 194 26.18 -33.15 7.62
N LEU A 195 25.23 -34.02 7.96
CA LEU A 195 24.33 -34.64 6.98
C LEU A 195 22.84 -34.35 7.24
N GLY A 196 22.44 -34.02 8.47
CA GLY A 196 21.04 -33.74 8.82
C GLY A 196 20.57 -32.31 8.46
N ALA A 197 21.47 -31.32 8.53
CA ALA A 197 21.13 -29.91 8.28
C ALA A 197 21.07 -29.54 6.79
N CYS A 198 21.61 -30.38 5.90
CA CYS A 198 21.64 -30.13 4.45
C CYS A 198 20.60 -30.95 3.66
N PHE A 199 20.06 -32.04 4.20
CA PHE A 199 19.13 -32.93 3.48
C PHE A 199 18.10 -33.59 4.41
N PRO A 200 16.89 -33.01 4.60
CA PRO A 200 15.88 -33.50 5.57
C PRO A 200 15.20 -34.84 5.21
N TRP A 201 15.55 -35.48 4.09
CA TRP A 201 14.88 -36.68 3.56
C TRP A 201 15.61 -37.99 3.87
N CYS A 202 16.71 -37.96 4.64
CA CYS A 202 17.53 -39.12 4.94
C CYS A 202 17.39 -39.71 6.36
N THR A 203 16.53 -39.18 7.22
CA THR A 203 16.35 -39.69 8.60
C THR A 203 14.97 -40.30 8.79
N MET A 204 14.92 -41.63 9.02
CA MET A 204 13.70 -42.34 9.38
C MET A 204 13.20 -41.90 10.75
N ALA A 205 11.89 -41.63 10.83
CA ALA A 205 11.19 -41.23 12.04
C ALA A 205 11.29 -42.27 13.15
N GLN A 206 11.64 -41.82 14.36
CA GLN A 206 11.28 -42.52 15.60
C GLN A 206 10.55 -41.55 16.52
N GLU A 207 9.29 -41.88 16.80
CA GLU A 207 8.42 -41.21 17.77
C GLU A 207 8.92 -41.46 19.19
N LYS A 208 8.99 -40.41 20.00
CA LYS A 208 8.79 -40.50 21.46
C LYS A 208 8.05 -39.28 21.99
N ASP A 209 6.93 -39.57 22.64
CA ASP A 209 6.13 -38.69 23.49
C ASP A 209 6.97 -38.05 24.60
N ILE A 210 7.00 -36.71 24.68
CA ILE A 210 7.23 -35.99 25.94
C ILE A 210 6.32 -34.75 26.01
N SER A 211 5.58 -34.70 27.10
CA SER A 211 4.50 -33.80 27.53
C SER A 211 4.73 -32.28 27.42
N ILE A 212 3.72 -31.59 26.88
CA ILE A 212 3.05 -30.34 27.30
C ILE A 212 3.84 -29.46 28.31
N TRP A 213 5.04 -29.00 27.96
CA TRP A 213 5.72 -27.81 28.51
C TRP A 213 6.72 -27.20 27.49
N ILE A 214 6.77 -27.69 26.24
CA ILE A 214 7.70 -27.30 25.14
C ILE A 214 6.96 -26.52 24.02
N ILE A 215 5.99 -25.65 24.34
CA ILE A 215 5.14 -25.04 23.29
C ILE A 215 5.72 -23.76 22.66
N PHE A 216 6.82 -23.19 23.17
CA PHE A 216 7.45 -22.00 22.57
C PHE A 216 8.99 -22.04 22.52
N SER A 217 9.59 -23.20 22.23
CA SER A 217 11.01 -23.21 21.87
C SER A 217 11.18 -22.78 20.41
N ALA A 218 12.03 -21.78 20.17
CA ALA A 218 12.52 -21.43 18.85
C ALA A 218 13.18 -22.66 18.22
N THR A 219 12.40 -23.46 17.50
CA THR A 219 12.90 -24.61 16.75
C THR A 219 13.80 -24.09 15.63
N ASN A 220 15.02 -24.62 15.52
CA ASN A 220 16.00 -24.36 14.45
C ASN A 220 16.67 -22.96 14.38
N LEU A 221 16.84 -22.25 15.51
CA LEU A 221 17.67 -21.04 15.52
C LEU A 221 19.17 -21.38 15.43
N GLU A 222 19.69 -21.52 14.22
CA GLU A 222 21.08 -21.89 13.95
C GLU A 222 21.77 -20.91 13.01
N ALA A 223 22.94 -20.42 13.42
CA ALA A 223 23.80 -19.58 12.59
C ALA A 223 24.53 -20.46 11.56
N HIS A 224 24.37 -20.13 10.28
CA HIS A 224 25.12 -20.78 9.21
C HIS A 224 26.54 -20.22 9.18
N VAL A 225 27.50 -21.02 9.64
CA VAL A 225 28.92 -20.64 9.66
C VAL A 225 29.81 -21.51 8.78
N LYS A 226 29.24 -22.54 8.15
CA LYS A 226 29.96 -23.46 7.27
C LYS A 226 29.55 -23.19 5.84
N SER A 227 30.55 -23.09 4.97
CA SER A 227 30.36 -23.10 3.52
C SER A 227 29.30 -22.10 3.04
N LEU A 228 29.41 -20.83 3.44
CA LEU A 228 28.53 -19.76 2.98
C LEU A 228 28.55 -19.69 1.45
N HIS A 229 27.36 -19.73 0.83
CA HIS A 229 27.26 -19.82 -0.62
C HIS A 229 25.95 -19.23 -1.14
N ILE A 230 25.97 -18.85 -2.41
CA ILE A 230 24.77 -18.61 -3.21
C ILE A 230 24.45 -19.89 -3.97
N THR A 231 23.25 -20.43 -3.79
CA THR A 231 22.80 -21.60 -4.55
C THR A 231 22.38 -21.17 -5.95
N LEU A 232 23.01 -21.73 -6.99
CA LEU A 232 22.71 -21.45 -8.40
C LEU A 232 21.62 -22.37 -8.98
N ALA A 233 21.76 -23.67 -8.77
CA ALA A 233 20.82 -24.67 -9.24
C ALA A 233 20.98 -25.94 -8.41
N TYR A 234 19.87 -26.58 -8.07
CA TYR A 234 19.85 -27.89 -7.42
C TYR A 234 18.49 -28.58 -7.66
N HIS A 235 18.47 -29.91 -7.55
CA HIS A 235 17.31 -30.74 -7.96
C HIS A 235 16.86 -30.46 -9.39
N PHE A 236 17.80 -30.43 -10.34
CA PHE A 236 17.52 -30.36 -11.77
C PHE A 236 17.72 -31.74 -12.41
N GLU A 237 17.13 -31.97 -13.58
CA GLU A 237 17.31 -33.21 -14.32
C GLU A 237 18.74 -33.38 -14.83
N ALA A 238 19.23 -34.62 -14.90
CA ALA A 238 20.58 -34.93 -15.38
C ALA A 238 20.84 -34.44 -16.82
N SER A 239 19.79 -34.36 -17.65
CA SER A 239 19.82 -33.82 -19.02
C SER A 239 20.22 -32.34 -19.08
N ALA A 240 19.92 -31.56 -18.04
CA ALA A 240 20.18 -30.13 -17.98
C ALA A 240 21.61 -29.80 -17.51
N TYR A 241 22.36 -30.77 -16.99
CA TYR A 241 23.64 -30.56 -16.33
C TYR A 241 24.66 -29.81 -17.20
N ASP A 242 24.93 -30.28 -18.42
CA ASP A 242 25.97 -29.69 -19.28
C ASP A 242 25.62 -28.26 -19.70
N SER A 243 24.34 -27.98 -19.90
CA SER A 243 23.85 -26.66 -20.28
C SER A 243 23.89 -25.69 -19.09
N LEU A 244 23.50 -26.14 -17.90
CA LEU A 244 23.62 -25.34 -16.66
C LEU A 244 25.09 -25.07 -16.32
N LYS A 245 25.98 -26.05 -16.49
CA LYS A 245 27.42 -25.90 -16.26
C LYS A 245 28.01 -24.79 -17.14
N LYS A 246 27.67 -24.75 -18.43
CA LYS A 246 28.08 -23.66 -19.34
C LYS A 246 27.61 -22.29 -18.85
N LEU A 247 26.37 -22.19 -18.37
CA LEU A 247 25.85 -20.94 -17.80
C LEU A 247 26.63 -20.51 -16.55
N VAL A 248 27.09 -21.45 -15.72
CA VAL A 248 27.92 -21.12 -14.54
C VAL A 248 29.30 -20.61 -14.98
N GLU A 249 29.88 -21.19 -16.03
CA GLU A 249 31.16 -20.76 -16.60
C GLU A 249 31.10 -19.35 -17.24
N GLU A 250 29.91 -18.88 -17.64
CA GLU A 250 29.67 -17.52 -18.13
C GLU A 250 29.66 -16.46 -17.01
N LEU A 251 29.42 -16.84 -15.76
CA LEU A 251 29.34 -15.91 -14.63
C LEU A 251 30.70 -15.28 -14.32
N ARG A 252 30.69 -13.97 -14.06
CA ARG A 252 31.87 -13.19 -13.65
C ARG A 252 31.64 -12.60 -12.25
N PRO A 253 31.80 -13.41 -11.19
CA PRO A 253 31.51 -12.98 -9.82
C PRO A 253 32.52 -11.97 -9.24
N GLU A 254 33.59 -11.67 -9.96
CA GLU A 254 34.66 -10.74 -9.58
C GLU A 254 34.25 -9.25 -9.73
N THR A 255 33.11 -8.94 -10.35
CA THR A 255 32.60 -7.57 -10.49
C THR A 255 32.22 -6.96 -9.15
N LEU A 256 32.59 -5.69 -8.90
CA LEU A 256 32.25 -4.93 -7.68
C LEU A 256 30.78 -5.14 -7.30
N SER A 257 30.57 -5.75 -6.13
CA SER A 257 29.25 -6.11 -5.62
C SER A 257 29.04 -5.47 -4.25
N SER A 258 27.97 -4.70 -4.11
CA SER A 258 27.45 -4.30 -2.81
C SER A 258 26.58 -5.42 -2.24
N TRP A 259 26.37 -5.40 -0.92
CA TRP A 259 25.63 -6.45 -0.23
C TRP A 259 24.62 -5.85 0.73
N GLU A 260 23.47 -6.52 0.88
CA GLU A 260 22.44 -6.14 1.84
C GLU A 260 22.10 -7.29 2.78
N LEU A 261 22.04 -7.02 4.07
CA LEU A 261 21.48 -7.90 5.07
C LEU A 261 19.97 -7.74 5.12
N ARG A 262 19.22 -8.82 4.91
CA ARG A 262 17.76 -8.79 4.80
C ARG A 262 17.09 -9.81 5.70
N LEU A 263 16.15 -9.36 6.52
CA LEU A 263 15.29 -10.20 7.36
C LEU A 263 13.92 -10.35 6.70
N TYR A 264 13.59 -11.57 6.32
CA TYR A 264 12.30 -11.93 5.75
C TYR A 264 11.48 -12.76 6.73
N SER A 265 10.18 -12.82 6.51
CA SER A 265 9.34 -13.86 7.11
C SER A 265 8.20 -14.29 6.22
N ARG A 266 7.65 -15.48 6.52
CA ARG A 266 6.51 -16.08 5.83
C ARG A 266 5.53 -16.70 6.83
N ASP A 267 4.30 -16.90 6.39
CA ASP A 267 3.31 -17.66 7.16
C ASP A 267 3.71 -19.15 7.18
N SER A 268 3.79 -19.72 8.38
CA SER A 268 4.27 -21.08 8.60
C SER A 268 3.31 -22.16 8.08
N ARG A 269 2.02 -21.82 7.90
CA ARG A 269 1.01 -22.72 7.33
C ARG A 269 1.33 -23.13 5.89
N PHE A 270 1.96 -22.22 5.15
CA PHE A 270 2.19 -22.37 3.71
C PHE A 270 3.63 -22.74 3.37
N ALA A 271 4.43 -23.19 4.35
CA ALA A 271 5.85 -23.53 4.18
C ALA A 271 6.14 -24.57 3.07
N ASN A 272 5.18 -25.45 2.77
CA ASN A 272 5.27 -26.50 1.76
C ASN A 272 4.31 -26.30 0.56
N HIS A 273 3.77 -25.10 0.39
CA HIS A 273 2.88 -24.79 -0.73
C HIS A 273 3.65 -24.16 -1.88
N LEU A 274 3.21 -24.45 -3.10
CA LEU A 274 3.62 -23.70 -4.29
C LEU A 274 2.94 -22.31 -4.25
N VAL A 275 3.68 -21.29 -4.70
CA VAL A 275 3.15 -19.93 -4.82
C VAL A 275 2.84 -19.65 -6.28
N HIS A 276 1.61 -19.24 -6.54
CA HIS A 276 1.09 -18.99 -7.88
C HIS A 276 0.58 -17.55 -7.97
N LYS A 277 1.08 -16.77 -8.91
CA LYS A 277 0.61 -15.41 -9.16
C LYS A 277 -0.64 -15.44 -10.04
N VAL A 278 -1.68 -14.69 -9.65
CA VAL A 278 -2.90 -14.54 -10.44
C VAL A 278 -2.62 -13.70 -11.69
N THR A 279 -2.82 -14.29 -12.87
CA THR A 279 -2.64 -13.64 -14.17
C THR A 279 -3.96 -13.21 -14.79
N GLN A 280 -5.08 -13.82 -14.39
CA GLN A 280 -6.42 -13.49 -14.84
C GLN A 280 -7.38 -13.41 -13.66
N SER A 281 -8.26 -12.41 -13.65
CA SER A 281 -9.28 -12.26 -12.60
C SER A 281 -10.40 -13.28 -12.76
N TYR A 282 -10.99 -13.70 -11.65
CA TYR A 282 -12.14 -14.63 -11.63
C TYR A 282 -13.12 -14.23 -10.53
N VAL A 283 -14.41 -14.23 -10.87
CA VAL A 283 -15.50 -13.97 -9.92
C VAL A 283 -16.17 -15.31 -9.61
N PRO A 284 -16.25 -15.72 -8.33
CA PRO A 284 -16.88 -16.97 -7.92
C PRO A 284 -18.34 -17.08 -8.35
N VAL A 285 -18.71 -18.24 -8.88
CA VAL A 285 -20.10 -18.60 -9.22
C VAL A 285 -20.72 -19.46 -8.12
N ALA A 286 -19.91 -20.27 -7.43
CA ALA A 286 -20.31 -21.08 -6.29
C ALA A 286 -19.61 -20.63 -4.99
N ASN A 287 -20.16 -21.04 -3.84
CA ASN A 287 -19.70 -20.59 -2.51
C ASN A 287 -18.36 -21.19 -2.07
N ASP A 288 -17.92 -22.27 -2.72
CA ASP A 288 -16.66 -22.95 -2.50
C ASP A 288 -15.56 -22.52 -3.47
N GLU A 289 -15.87 -21.61 -4.40
CA GLU A 289 -14.92 -21.04 -5.35
C GLU A 289 -14.21 -19.79 -4.78
N LEU A 290 -12.94 -19.64 -5.12
CA LEU A 290 -12.09 -18.55 -4.67
C LEU A 290 -12.08 -17.39 -5.68
N GLU A 291 -12.30 -16.17 -5.20
CA GLU A 291 -12.15 -14.96 -6.02
C GLU A 291 -10.69 -14.74 -6.37
N LEU A 292 -10.39 -14.50 -7.65
CA LEU A 292 -9.04 -14.22 -8.11
C LEU A 292 -8.90 -12.76 -8.50
N VAL A 293 -7.97 -12.07 -7.82
CA VAL A 293 -7.63 -10.66 -8.08
C VAL A 293 -6.24 -10.62 -8.74
N ILE A 294 -6.13 -9.91 -9.87
CA ILE A 294 -4.85 -9.79 -10.60
C ILE A 294 -3.78 -9.21 -9.70
N GLY A 295 -2.64 -9.89 -9.63
CA GLY A 295 -1.51 -9.51 -8.78
C GLY A 295 -1.51 -10.13 -7.38
N ASP A 296 -2.56 -10.83 -6.98
CA ASP A 296 -2.55 -11.68 -5.79
C ASP A 296 -1.66 -12.92 -5.99
N TYR A 297 -1.25 -13.53 -4.88
CA TYR A 297 -0.57 -14.82 -4.82
C TYR A 297 -1.47 -15.85 -4.17
N ILE A 298 -1.49 -17.06 -4.72
CA ILE A 298 -2.27 -18.19 -4.22
C ILE A 298 -1.31 -19.27 -3.75
N TYR A 299 -1.50 -19.76 -2.53
CA TYR A 299 -0.83 -20.92 -1.99
C TYR A 299 -1.57 -22.19 -2.41
N ILE A 300 -0.89 -23.10 -3.10
CA ILE A 300 -1.47 -24.34 -3.62
C ILE A 300 -0.57 -25.51 -3.24
N GLU A 301 -1.12 -26.57 -2.65
CA GLU A 301 -0.34 -27.79 -2.37
C GLU A 301 -0.01 -28.52 -3.69
N GLU A 302 1.22 -29.03 -3.84
CA GLU A 302 1.68 -29.67 -5.10
C GLU A 302 0.77 -30.84 -5.54
N LYS A 303 0.29 -31.65 -4.59
CA LYS A 303 -0.63 -32.78 -4.83
C LYS A 303 -1.97 -32.39 -5.45
N GLN A 304 -2.38 -31.11 -5.37
CA GLN A 304 -3.66 -30.65 -5.92
C GLN A 304 -3.68 -30.74 -7.45
N PHE A 305 -2.52 -30.53 -8.09
CA PHE A 305 -2.38 -30.63 -9.54
C PHE A 305 -2.52 -32.08 -10.04
N ASP A 306 -2.12 -33.06 -9.23
CA ASP A 306 -2.26 -34.48 -9.57
C ASP A 306 -3.70 -34.98 -9.41
N SER A 307 -4.46 -34.38 -8.49
CA SER A 307 -5.83 -34.79 -8.16
C SER A 307 -6.92 -34.12 -9.00
N SER A 308 -6.58 -33.13 -9.84
CA SER A 308 -7.53 -32.31 -10.57
C SER A 308 -7.68 -32.73 -12.04
N PRO A 309 -8.74 -33.46 -12.42
CA PRO A 309 -8.96 -33.86 -13.81
C PRO A 309 -9.50 -32.73 -14.69
N ASP A 310 -10.07 -31.69 -14.10
CA ASP A 310 -10.73 -30.57 -14.79
C ASP A 310 -9.93 -29.24 -14.73
N GLY A 311 -8.77 -29.25 -14.07
CA GLY A 311 -7.88 -28.09 -13.93
C GLY A 311 -8.26 -27.13 -12.81
N TRP A 312 -9.26 -27.48 -11.98
CA TRP A 312 -9.60 -26.74 -10.77
C TRP A 312 -8.84 -27.28 -9.56
N VAL A 313 -8.17 -26.37 -8.84
CA VAL A 313 -7.33 -26.71 -7.69
C VAL A 313 -7.79 -25.95 -6.46
N HIS A 314 -7.62 -26.55 -5.29
CA HIS A 314 -7.88 -25.86 -4.04
C HIS A 314 -6.66 -25.08 -3.59
N GLY A 315 -6.84 -23.80 -3.24
CA GLY A 315 -5.76 -22.93 -2.79
C GLY A 315 -6.22 -21.84 -1.82
N THR A 316 -5.25 -21.13 -1.26
CA THR A 316 -5.50 -20.02 -0.31
C THR A 316 -4.92 -18.72 -0.83
N SER A 317 -5.73 -17.67 -0.89
CA SER A 317 -5.30 -16.32 -1.27
C SER A 317 -4.37 -15.73 -0.22
N TRP A 318 -3.23 -15.18 -0.65
CA TRP A 318 -2.29 -14.45 0.20
C TRP A 318 -2.86 -13.09 0.61
N LEU A 319 -3.58 -12.42 -0.28
CA LEU A 319 -4.18 -11.12 -0.03
C LEU A 319 -5.30 -11.19 1.03
N THR A 320 -6.08 -12.27 1.05
CA THR A 320 -7.30 -12.37 1.87
C THR A 320 -7.27 -13.48 2.93
N GLY A 321 -6.35 -14.44 2.84
CA GLY A 321 -6.30 -15.62 3.70
C GLY A 321 -7.46 -16.61 3.48
N VAL A 322 -8.35 -16.35 2.52
CA VAL A 322 -9.51 -17.20 2.21
C VAL A 322 -9.08 -18.36 1.31
N SER A 323 -9.60 -19.55 1.60
CA SER A 323 -9.38 -20.76 0.80
C SER A 323 -10.60 -21.11 -0.03
N GLY A 324 -10.37 -21.67 -1.22
CA GLY A 324 -11.43 -22.17 -2.10
C GLY A 324 -10.86 -22.80 -3.36
N TYR A 325 -11.75 -23.26 -4.24
CA TYR A 325 -11.40 -23.80 -5.55
C TYR A 325 -11.18 -22.70 -6.57
N LEU A 326 -10.14 -22.83 -7.39
CA LEU A 326 -9.81 -21.89 -8.45
C LEU A 326 -9.39 -22.60 -9.74
N PRO A 327 -9.63 -22.00 -10.92
CA PRO A 327 -9.07 -22.51 -12.17
C PRO A 327 -7.55 -22.27 -12.19
N ALA A 328 -6.76 -23.35 -12.16
CA ALA A 328 -5.30 -23.28 -12.12
C ALA A 328 -4.70 -22.49 -13.30
N VAL A 329 -5.36 -22.57 -14.46
CA VAL A 329 -4.97 -21.90 -15.71
C VAL A 329 -4.96 -20.36 -15.62
N TYR A 330 -5.61 -19.77 -14.62
CA TYR A 330 -5.61 -18.33 -14.38
C TYR A 330 -4.47 -17.87 -13.48
N THR A 331 -3.57 -18.80 -13.15
CA THR A 331 -2.42 -18.54 -12.30
C THR A 331 -1.14 -19.03 -12.98
N GLN A 332 -0.01 -18.47 -12.55
CA GLN A 332 1.31 -18.87 -13.00
C GLN A 332 2.22 -19.10 -11.80
N ARG A 333 2.92 -20.24 -11.76
CA ARG A 333 3.91 -20.53 -10.71
C ARG A 333 4.96 -19.43 -10.64
N THR A 334 5.25 -18.96 -9.44
CA THR A 334 6.26 -17.93 -9.15
C THR A 334 7.15 -18.35 -7.98
N ALA A 335 8.15 -17.54 -7.65
CA ALA A 335 9.06 -17.83 -6.55
C ALA A 335 8.33 -17.79 -5.20
N GLU A 336 8.63 -18.71 -4.29
CA GLU A 336 8.03 -18.70 -2.95
C GLU A 336 8.30 -17.38 -2.21
N SER A 337 9.49 -16.83 -2.42
CA SER A 337 9.92 -15.57 -1.82
C SER A 337 9.10 -14.34 -2.24
N ASP A 338 8.35 -14.41 -3.34
CA ASP A 338 7.52 -13.28 -3.80
C ASP A 338 6.37 -12.99 -2.85
N ALA A 339 5.94 -13.99 -2.06
CA ALA A 339 4.90 -13.86 -1.05
C ALA A 339 5.47 -13.57 0.37
N TRP A 340 6.79 -13.37 0.51
CA TRP A 340 7.42 -13.12 1.82
C TRP A 340 7.37 -11.65 2.22
N THR A 341 7.35 -11.43 3.53
CA THR A 341 7.39 -10.11 4.13
C THR A 341 8.83 -9.72 4.42
N LEU A 342 9.32 -8.60 3.86
CA LEU A 342 10.60 -8.00 4.25
C LEU A 342 10.41 -7.07 5.46
N HIS A 343 11.13 -7.35 6.54
CA HIS A 343 11.10 -6.61 7.81
C HIS A 343 12.19 -5.56 7.92
N ARG A 344 13.40 -5.88 7.47
CA ARG A 344 14.55 -4.96 7.51
C ARG A 344 15.53 -5.29 6.39
N ALA A 345 16.12 -4.26 5.80
CA ALA A 345 17.26 -4.35 4.87
C ALA A 345 18.34 -3.33 5.28
N ILE A 346 19.61 -3.73 5.31
CA ILE A 346 20.76 -2.87 5.64
C ILE A 346 21.90 -3.13 4.65
N THR A 347 22.46 -2.09 4.03
CA THR A 347 23.61 -2.19 3.10
C THR A 347 24.94 -2.28 3.84
N LEU A 348 25.89 -3.04 3.29
CA LEU A 348 27.27 -3.21 3.75
C LEU A 348 28.26 -2.39 2.86
N GLY A 349 28.93 -1.37 3.42
CA GLY A 349 29.98 -0.49 2.81
C GLY A 349 29.47 0.88 2.29
N ASN A 350 30.18 2.04 2.24
CA ASN A 350 31.53 2.49 2.65
C ASN A 350 31.44 4.00 3.02
N ASN A 351 31.51 4.38 4.31
CA ASN A 351 31.49 5.79 4.76
C ASN A 351 32.89 6.41 4.67
N LEU A 352 33.16 7.26 3.68
CA LEU A 352 34.33 8.14 3.70
C LEU A 352 33.98 9.46 4.40
N GLY A 353 34.10 9.44 5.74
CA GLY A 353 34.56 10.55 6.57
C GLY A 353 33.66 11.76 6.84
N ALA A 354 33.04 11.80 8.03
CA ALA A 354 33.03 12.97 8.92
C ALA A 354 32.45 12.61 10.31
N GLU A 355 33.31 12.58 11.34
CA GLU A 355 32.85 12.58 12.74
C GLU A 355 32.40 13.99 13.16
N SER A 356 31.17 14.12 13.69
CA SER A 356 30.89 14.44 15.11
C SER A 356 29.58 15.23 15.39
N LYS A 357 28.70 14.56 16.17
CA LYS A 357 27.77 15.03 17.21
C LYS A 357 26.59 15.97 16.86
N SER A 358 25.36 15.44 16.96
CA SER A 358 24.51 15.60 18.15
C SER A 358 23.31 14.63 18.13
N GLU A 359 23.02 14.06 19.29
CA GLU A 359 21.93 13.09 19.52
C GLU A 359 20.56 13.79 19.56
N SER A 360 19.60 13.27 18.81
CA SER A 360 18.17 13.38 19.13
C SER A 360 17.44 12.10 18.73
N GLU A 361 16.97 11.36 19.73
CA GLU A 361 16.07 10.22 19.58
C GLU A 361 14.73 10.66 18.97
N THR A 362 14.45 10.28 17.72
CA THR A 362 13.09 10.05 17.21
C THR A 362 13.12 8.87 16.25
N ASP A 363 12.42 7.81 16.66
CA ASP A 363 12.35 6.48 16.07
C ASP A 363 11.36 6.52 14.88
N ALA A 364 11.77 7.15 13.77
CA ALA A 364 11.02 7.15 12.51
C ALA A 364 11.97 7.48 11.34
N ASP A 365 12.69 6.48 10.83
CA ASP A 365 13.13 6.43 9.43
C ASP A 365 13.83 5.09 9.11
N MET A 366 13.26 4.33 8.18
CA MET A 366 13.90 3.94 6.91
C MET A 366 13.23 2.72 6.25
N ALA A 367 12.56 3.01 5.15
CA ALA A 367 12.87 2.40 3.86
C ALA A 367 12.82 3.50 2.78
N SER A 368 13.94 4.22 2.60
CA SER A 368 14.31 4.92 1.37
C SER A 368 15.84 5.08 1.37
N TYR A 369 16.56 4.33 0.53
CA TYR A 369 17.99 4.58 0.28
C TYR A 369 18.21 5.87 -0.54
N PRO A 370 19.45 6.41 -0.60
CA PRO A 370 20.09 7.22 0.42
C PRO A 370 20.14 8.70 -0.02
N HIS A 371 20.06 9.60 0.95
CA HIS A 371 20.59 10.95 0.82
C HIS A 371 21.63 11.12 1.93
N GLU A 372 22.91 11.17 1.56
CA GLU A 372 23.91 11.86 2.37
C GLU A 372 23.82 13.36 2.07
N ASP A 373 23.75 14.13 3.14
CA ASP A 373 23.95 15.57 3.15
C ASP A 373 25.45 15.87 3.18
N LEU A 374 25.93 16.62 2.19
CA LEU A 374 26.84 17.78 2.29
C LEU A 374 27.56 18.01 0.96
N ALA A 375 26.88 18.73 0.07
CA ALA A 375 27.52 19.69 -0.84
C ALA A 375 26.53 20.82 -1.08
N GLN A 376 26.31 21.57 0.01
CA GLN A 376 25.74 22.90 0.00
C GLN A 376 26.75 23.83 -0.68
N GLU A 377 26.82 23.83 -2.02
CA GLU A 377 27.38 24.94 -2.78
C GLU A 377 27.01 24.82 -4.27
N LYS A 378 26.33 25.86 -4.78
CA LYS A 378 26.03 26.18 -6.20
C LYS A 378 24.73 25.66 -6.86
N SER A 379 23.64 25.42 -6.12
CA SER A 379 22.35 25.09 -6.76
C SER A 379 21.39 26.28 -6.97
N GLU A 380 21.59 27.43 -6.31
CA GLU A 380 20.66 28.56 -6.40
C GLU A 380 20.54 29.19 -7.79
N ASP A 381 21.61 29.14 -8.60
CA ASP A 381 21.61 29.76 -9.92
C ASP A 381 20.86 28.90 -10.96
N THR A 382 20.89 27.58 -10.81
CA THR A 382 20.16 26.65 -11.70
C THR A 382 18.64 26.69 -11.46
N TYR A 383 18.19 26.99 -10.24
CA TYR A 383 16.77 27.12 -9.92
C TYR A 383 16.15 28.43 -10.44
N LYS A 384 16.92 29.52 -10.50
CA LYS A 384 16.44 30.82 -11.04
C LYS A 384 16.16 30.75 -12.54
N ASP A 385 16.95 29.97 -13.28
CA ASP A 385 16.73 29.76 -14.73
C ASP A 385 15.52 28.87 -15.02
N TRP A 386 15.24 27.89 -14.16
CA TRP A 386 14.05 27.06 -14.24
C TRP A 386 12.75 27.83 -13.90
N GLU A 387 12.81 28.72 -12.91
CA GLU A 387 11.68 29.57 -12.54
C GLU A 387 11.33 30.58 -13.65
N LYS A 388 12.35 31.11 -14.36
CA LYS A 388 12.17 31.92 -15.58
C LYS A 388 11.49 31.12 -16.70
N TYR A 389 11.94 29.89 -16.94
CA TYR A 389 11.35 29.02 -17.95
C TYR A 389 9.87 28.74 -17.65
N TRP A 390 9.52 28.42 -16.40
CA TRP A 390 8.13 28.18 -16.04
C TRP A 390 7.26 29.43 -16.05
N LYS A 391 7.79 30.59 -15.65
CA LYS A 391 7.11 31.88 -15.83
C LYS A 391 6.83 32.17 -17.31
N ALA A 392 7.73 31.82 -18.23
CA ALA A 392 7.46 31.94 -19.67
C ALA A 392 6.35 30.97 -20.15
N VAL A 393 6.39 29.71 -19.69
CA VAL A 393 5.42 28.67 -20.08
C VAL A 393 4.01 28.90 -19.50
N THR A 394 3.87 29.56 -18.34
CA THR A 394 2.56 29.90 -17.77
C THR A 394 1.96 31.18 -18.34
N PHE A 395 2.77 32.17 -18.76
CA PHE A 395 2.25 33.42 -19.33
C PHE A 395 1.91 33.32 -20.82
N ASP A 396 2.56 32.44 -21.59
CA ASP A 396 2.25 32.27 -23.03
C ASP A 396 1.10 31.27 -23.32
N LYS A 397 0.50 30.67 -22.28
CA LYS A 397 -0.59 29.68 -22.40
C LYS A 397 -2.01 30.25 -22.29
N ALA A 398 -2.19 31.53 -22.60
CA ALA A 398 -3.53 32.10 -22.75
C ALA A 398 -4.18 31.78 -24.12
N GLU A 399 -3.41 31.34 -25.13
CA GLU A 399 -3.98 30.81 -26.39
C GLU A 399 -3.13 29.65 -26.94
N ALA A 400 -3.82 28.61 -27.43
CA ALA A 400 -3.32 27.45 -28.18
C ALA A 400 -2.75 26.26 -27.37
N GLY A 401 -3.33 25.08 -27.66
CA GLY A 401 -3.14 23.83 -26.95
C GLY A 401 -1.82 23.12 -27.24
N ILE A 402 -1.38 22.32 -26.27
CA ILE A 402 -0.29 21.34 -26.45
C ILE A 402 -0.91 20.08 -27.06
N LEU A 403 -1.05 20.12 -28.38
CA LEU A 403 -1.22 18.94 -29.23
C LEU A 403 -0.63 19.30 -30.58
N ASN A 404 0.70 19.55 -30.62
CA ASN A 404 1.50 19.68 -31.84
C ASN A 404 3.00 19.84 -31.53
N VAL A 405 3.64 18.83 -30.94
CA VAL A 405 5.10 18.63 -31.10
C VAL A 405 5.41 17.13 -31.14
N ILE A 406 4.81 16.40 -32.09
CA ILE A 406 5.46 15.25 -32.71
C ILE A 406 5.10 15.33 -34.19
N GLY A 407 6.10 15.72 -34.99
CA GLY A 407 5.98 15.90 -36.42
C GLY A 407 5.62 14.61 -37.14
N ASP A 408 4.56 14.70 -37.92
CA ASP A 408 4.63 14.59 -39.38
C ASP A 408 5.68 13.59 -39.92
N LYS A 409 5.29 12.33 -39.96
CA LYS A 409 5.58 11.46 -41.12
C LYS A 409 4.27 10.87 -41.59
N GLY A 410 3.70 11.53 -42.59
CA GLY A 410 2.47 11.12 -43.23
C GLY A 410 2.53 9.72 -43.82
N LEU A 411 1.43 9.00 -43.63
CA LEU A 411 0.86 8.11 -44.63
C LEU A 411 -0.66 8.33 -44.54
N GLY A 412 -1.17 9.06 -45.53
CA GLY A 412 -2.58 9.36 -45.64
C GLY A 412 -3.40 8.13 -46.02
N LEU A 413 -4.59 8.01 -45.46
CA LEU A 413 -5.70 7.45 -46.18
C LEU A 413 -7.00 8.13 -45.77
N LYS A 414 -7.77 8.46 -46.81
CA LYS A 414 -8.97 9.29 -46.79
C LYS A 414 -10.11 8.61 -46.06
N SER A 415 -10.90 9.44 -45.39
CA SER A 415 -12.29 9.15 -45.01
C SER A 415 -13.12 8.88 -46.27
N GLU A 416 -13.69 7.68 -46.36
CA GLU A 416 -14.87 7.41 -47.18
C GLU A 416 -15.94 6.72 -46.33
N LYS A 417 -17.12 7.35 -46.32
CA LYS A 417 -18.36 6.79 -45.81
C LYS A 417 -18.78 5.61 -46.70
N ALA A 418 -19.11 4.48 -46.10
CA ALA A 418 -19.99 3.48 -46.71
C ALA A 418 -20.93 2.91 -45.65
N CYS A 419 -22.24 3.16 -45.84
CA CYS A 419 -23.31 2.42 -45.20
C CYS A 419 -23.47 1.07 -45.91
N GLY A 420 -23.62 -0.01 -45.14
CA GLY A 420 -23.98 -1.34 -45.64
C GLY A 420 -24.36 -2.27 -44.49
N ASN A 421 -25.56 -2.86 -44.58
CA ASN A 421 -26.28 -3.64 -43.58
C ASN A 421 -25.73 -5.07 -43.34
N GLY A 422 -26.07 -5.63 -42.15
CA GLY A 422 -26.11 -7.06 -41.79
C GLY A 422 -24.77 -7.60 -41.26
N ASP A 423 -24.63 -8.22 -40.08
CA ASP A 423 -25.56 -9.09 -39.36
C ASP A 423 -25.42 -8.95 -37.83
N THR A 424 -26.59 -9.04 -37.18
CA THR A 424 -26.82 -8.98 -35.74
C THR A 424 -26.46 -10.28 -35.02
N ALA A 425 -25.62 -10.19 -34.00
CA ALA A 425 -25.56 -11.16 -32.90
C ALA A 425 -25.85 -10.41 -31.58
N SER A 426 -27.06 -10.63 -31.09
CA SER A 426 -27.72 -10.15 -29.86
C SER A 426 -26.83 -10.06 -28.61
N MET A 427 -26.59 -8.83 -28.13
CA MET A 427 -26.31 -8.52 -26.72
C MET A 427 -27.64 -8.15 -26.06
N GLY A 428 -27.99 -8.80 -24.94
CA GLY A 428 -29.31 -8.71 -24.32
C GLY A 428 -29.69 -7.30 -23.85
N ASP A 429 -30.90 -6.88 -24.23
CA ASP A 429 -31.61 -5.68 -23.77
C ASP A 429 -31.78 -5.65 -22.25
N CYS A 430 -31.18 -4.66 -21.59
CA CYS A 430 -31.67 -4.17 -20.30
C CYS A 430 -32.90 -3.30 -20.56
N LYS A 431 -34.08 -3.91 -20.54
CA LYS A 431 -35.36 -3.19 -20.67
C LYS A 431 -35.52 -2.19 -19.53
N GLU A 432 -35.54 -0.91 -19.87
CA GLU A 432 -36.00 0.17 -18.98
C GLU A 432 -37.45 -0.10 -18.54
N ALA A 433 -37.64 -0.33 -17.23
CA ALA A 433 -38.94 -0.29 -16.62
C ALA A 433 -39.42 1.17 -16.59
N LYS A 434 -40.32 1.55 -17.52
CA LYS A 434 -41.00 2.85 -17.49
C LYS A 434 -41.86 2.96 -16.23
N ALA A 435 -41.55 3.95 -15.39
CA ALA A 435 -42.37 4.33 -14.24
C ALA A 435 -43.74 4.88 -14.71
N LYS A 436 -44.76 4.73 -13.85
CA LYS A 436 -46.18 5.00 -14.13
C LYS A 436 -46.59 6.47 -14.22
N ASP A 437 -45.65 7.39 -14.30
CA ASP A 437 -45.90 8.81 -14.48
C ASP A 437 -44.70 9.38 -15.24
N GLY A 438 -44.89 10.17 -16.28
CA GLY A 438 -43.89 10.49 -17.31
C GLY A 438 -42.68 11.34 -16.88
N LYS A 439 -42.14 11.17 -15.67
CA LYS A 439 -40.91 11.78 -15.18
C LYS A 439 -39.77 10.75 -15.18
N GLU A 440 -38.65 11.09 -15.80
CA GLU A 440 -37.43 10.29 -15.74
C GLU A 440 -36.92 10.18 -14.28
N ARG A 441 -36.46 8.98 -13.90
CA ARG A 441 -35.84 8.74 -12.59
C ARG A 441 -34.59 9.61 -12.44
N ARG A 442 -34.42 10.27 -11.31
CA ARG A 442 -33.24 11.06 -10.93
C ARG A 442 -32.13 10.15 -10.40
N TRP A 443 -30.89 10.57 -10.63
CA TRP A 443 -29.71 9.98 -10.01
C TRP A 443 -29.36 10.72 -8.72
N ILE A 444 -29.08 9.94 -7.69
CA ILE A 444 -28.48 10.38 -6.44
C ILE A 444 -27.15 9.65 -6.33
N LEU A 445 -26.05 10.40 -6.35
CA LEU A 445 -24.70 9.89 -6.43
C LEU A 445 -23.93 10.24 -5.16
N GLY A 446 -23.10 9.30 -4.70
CA GLY A 446 -22.18 9.50 -3.58
C GLY A 446 -20.76 9.21 -4.05
N MET A 447 -19.81 10.10 -3.77
CA MET A 447 -18.44 9.98 -4.25
C MET A 447 -17.42 10.23 -3.13
N ARG A 448 -16.44 9.33 -2.98
CA ARG A 448 -15.27 9.55 -2.10
C ARG A 448 -14.32 10.56 -2.77
N HIS A 449 -13.68 11.42 -1.98
CA HIS A 449 -12.60 12.29 -2.47
C HIS A 449 -11.45 11.52 -3.17
N GLY A 450 -10.67 12.22 -3.99
CA GLY A 450 -9.48 11.69 -4.67
C GLY A 450 -8.26 11.45 -3.75
N GLU A 451 -7.15 11.00 -4.35
CA GLU A 451 -5.87 10.79 -3.67
C GLU A 451 -5.39 12.04 -2.91
N ARG A 452 -4.96 11.84 -1.66
CA ARG A 452 -4.56 12.91 -0.73
C ARG A 452 -3.04 13.05 -0.66
N VAL A 453 -2.56 14.29 -0.51
CA VAL A 453 -1.13 14.55 -0.36
C VAL A 453 -0.56 13.92 0.93
N ASP A 454 -1.25 14.07 2.06
CA ASP A 454 -0.77 13.57 3.35
C ASP A 454 -0.58 12.04 3.40
N LEU A 455 -1.47 11.28 2.77
CA LEU A 455 -1.37 9.82 2.71
C LEU A 455 -0.34 9.34 1.68
N THR A 456 -0.02 10.15 0.68
CA THR A 456 0.97 9.80 -0.36
C THR A 456 2.40 10.10 0.10
N TYR A 457 2.61 11.17 0.87
CA TYR A 457 3.94 11.68 1.22
C TYR A 457 4.23 11.76 2.72
N GLY A 458 3.27 11.44 3.59
CA GLY A 458 3.45 11.54 5.04
C GLY A 458 3.61 12.98 5.51
N ALA A 459 4.73 13.29 6.17
CA ALA A 459 5.04 14.62 6.69
C ALA A 459 5.47 15.62 5.59
N TRP A 460 4.53 15.92 4.69
CA TRP A 460 4.80 16.70 3.48
C TRP A 460 4.98 18.21 3.72
N VAL A 461 4.41 18.77 4.79
CA VAL A 461 4.45 20.21 5.05
C VAL A 461 5.88 20.71 5.32
N PRO A 462 6.67 20.13 6.23
CA PRO A 462 8.08 20.52 6.39
C PRO A 462 8.92 20.33 5.13
N TYR A 463 8.55 19.38 4.27
CA TYR A 463 9.27 19.09 3.04
C TYR A 463 9.00 20.14 1.93
N CYS A 464 7.76 20.60 1.83
CA CYS A 464 7.28 21.46 0.75
C CYS A 464 7.14 22.93 1.12
N PHE A 465 7.37 23.32 2.38
CA PHE A 465 7.39 24.73 2.78
C PHE A 465 8.80 25.12 3.20
N ASP A 466 9.30 26.23 2.67
CA ASP A 466 10.58 26.79 3.09
C ASP A 466 10.48 27.49 4.47
N ASP A 467 11.62 27.98 4.97
CA ASP A 467 11.70 28.68 6.26
C ASP A 467 10.85 29.97 6.29
N ASN A 468 10.58 30.56 5.12
CA ASN A 468 9.70 31.73 4.98
C ASN A 468 8.21 31.34 4.90
N GLY A 469 7.88 30.05 4.94
CA GLY A 469 6.51 29.55 4.82
C GLY A 469 5.96 29.60 3.39
N THR A 470 6.82 29.69 2.38
CA THR A 470 6.45 29.66 0.96
C THR A 470 6.39 28.21 0.47
N TYR A 471 5.32 27.87 -0.23
CA TYR A 471 5.16 26.54 -0.82
C TYR A 471 6.07 26.35 -2.05
N VAL A 472 6.83 25.26 -2.05
CA VAL A 472 7.69 24.82 -3.15
C VAL A 472 7.33 23.40 -3.55
N ARG A 473 6.92 23.23 -4.82
CA ARG A 473 6.58 21.92 -5.37
C ARG A 473 7.84 21.07 -5.59
N LYS A 474 7.98 19.98 -4.82
CA LYS A 474 9.15 19.05 -4.86
C LYS A 474 8.89 17.68 -5.50
N ASP A 475 7.65 17.40 -5.89
CA ASP A 475 7.27 16.21 -6.65
C ASP A 475 6.23 16.59 -7.72
N LEU A 476 6.20 15.89 -8.85
CA LEU A 476 5.26 16.18 -9.94
C LEU A 476 3.80 15.86 -9.56
N ASN A 477 3.59 14.90 -8.65
CA ASN A 477 2.26 14.57 -8.17
C ASN A 477 1.78 15.52 -7.04
N MET A 478 2.61 16.47 -6.59
CA MET A 478 2.19 17.54 -5.69
C MET A 478 1.43 18.67 -6.43
N PRO A 479 0.55 19.43 -5.74
CA PRO A 479 -0.11 20.62 -6.29
C PRO A 479 0.87 21.60 -6.95
N ILE A 480 0.42 22.31 -7.99
CA ILE A 480 1.26 23.32 -8.65
C ILE A 480 1.52 24.51 -7.71
N LYS A 481 0.47 24.91 -7.01
CA LYS A 481 0.47 25.98 -6.01
C LYS A 481 -0.54 25.63 -4.93
N LEU A 482 -0.38 26.22 -3.75
CA LEU A 482 -1.38 26.21 -2.69
C LEU A 482 -1.91 27.62 -2.52
N SER A 483 -3.23 27.75 -2.38
CA SER A 483 -3.87 29.04 -2.17
C SER A 483 -3.58 29.56 -0.78
N GLU A 484 -3.60 30.87 -0.60
CA GLU A 484 -3.52 31.44 0.73
C GLU A 484 -4.79 31.06 1.53
N ARG A 485 -4.58 30.70 2.80
CA ARG A 485 -5.66 30.38 3.73
C ARG A 485 -5.29 30.81 5.13
N LYS A 486 -6.29 31.10 5.95
CA LYS A 486 -6.10 31.31 7.38
C LYS A 486 -5.37 30.12 8.01
N GLY A 487 -4.35 30.43 8.82
CA GLY A 487 -3.51 29.42 9.49
C GLY A 487 -2.46 28.77 8.59
N GLY A 488 -2.34 29.19 7.32
CA GLY A 488 -1.20 28.87 6.45
C GLY A 488 -0.88 27.38 6.35
N LYS A 489 0.43 27.06 6.40
CA LYS A 489 0.95 25.70 6.24
C LYS A 489 0.44 24.70 7.29
N ASP A 490 0.22 25.16 8.52
CA ASP A 490 -0.25 24.30 9.61
C ASP A 490 -1.70 23.87 9.40
N SER A 491 -2.53 24.74 8.81
CA SER A 491 -3.90 24.37 8.44
C SER A 491 -3.94 23.36 7.29
N TYR A 492 -2.99 23.43 6.35
CA TYR A 492 -2.83 22.41 5.31
C TYR A 492 -2.38 21.04 5.85
N ALA A 493 -1.67 21.01 6.97
CA ALA A 493 -1.30 19.74 7.63
C ALA A 493 -2.53 18.98 8.15
N LEU A 494 -3.56 19.71 8.61
CA LEU A 494 -4.80 19.14 9.14
C LEU A 494 -5.89 18.96 8.07
N ASP A 495 -5.90 19.83 7.06
CA ASP A 495 -6.85 19.84 5.96
C ASP A 495 -6.12 19.76 4.61
N THR A 496 -5.59 18.56 4.34
CA THR A 496 -4.73 18.25 3.19
C THR A 496 -5.43 18.49 1.85
N PRO A 497 -4.69 18.97 0.82
CA PRO A 497 -5.18 19.05 -0.55
C PRO A 497 -5.09 17.68 -1.25
N LEU A 498 -5.68 17.60 -2.45
CA LEU A 498 -5.47 16.50 -3.39
C LEU A 498 -4.08 16.53 -4.01
N THR A 499 -3.62 15.35 -4.42
CA THR A 499 -2.49 15.22 -5.35
C THR A 499 -2.96 15.53 -6.78
N ARG A 500 -2.02 15.66 -7.73
CA ARG A 500 -2.35 15.79 -9.16
C ARG A 500 -3.06 14.55 -9.70
N VAL A 501 -2.70 13.36 -9.23
CA VAL A 501 -3.40 12.11 -9.51
C VAL A 501 -4.80 12.14 -8.91
N GLY A 502 -4.98 12.67 -7.69
CA GLY A 502 -6.30 12.85 -7.08
C GLY A 502 -7.24 13.74 -7.91
N HIS A 503 -6.71 14.85 -8.45
CA HIS A 503 -7.44 15.68 -9.41
C HIS A 503 -7.80 14.93 -10.70
N LEU A 504 -6.86 14.17 -11.27
CA LEU A 504 -7.09 13.37 -12.47
C LEU A 504 -8.16 12.29 -12.25
N GLN A 505 -8.09 11.55 -11.14
CA GLN A 505 -9.10 10.55 -10.77
C GLN A 505 -10.51 11.16 -10.77
N ALA A 506 -10.67 12.34 -10.17
CA ALA A 506 -11.95 13.03 -10.11
C ALA A 506 -12.42 13.52 -11.49
N GLN A 507 -11.50 14.04 -12.32
CA GLN A 507 -11.79 14.43 -13.70
C GLN A 507 -12.25 13.24 -14.56
N LEU A 508 -11.60 12.08 -14.43
CA LEU A 508 -11.97 10.87 -15.17
C LEU A 508 -13.38 10.38 -14.82
N VAL A 509 -13.78 10.49 -13.55
CA VAL A 509 -15.17 10.18 -13.14
C VAL A 509 -16.16 11.15 -13.77
N GLY A 510 -15.87 12.45 -13.77
CA GLY A 510 -16.71 13.46 -14.43
C GLY A 510 -16.82 13.23 -15.94
N GLU A 511 -15.70 12.90 -16.59
CA GLU A 511 -15.67 12.52 -18.00
C GLU A 511 -16.50 11.26 -18.27
N GLY A 512 -16.36 10.23 -17.44
CA GLY A 512 -17.15 9.00 -17.55
C GLY A 512 -18.66 9.29 -17.47
N MET A 513 -19.08 10.16 -16.55
CA MET A 513 -20.47 10.59 -16.44
C MET A 513 -20.95 11.35 -17.69
N ARG A 514 -20.14 12.29 -18.19
CA ARG A 514 -20.42 13.05 -19.43
C ARG A 514 -20.59 12.14 -20.63
N LEU A 515 -19.69 11.16 -20.80
CA LEU A 515 -19.72 10.21 -21.93
C LEU A 515 -20.94 9.29 -21.88
N ASN A 516 -21.50 9.04 -20.69
CA ASN A 516 -22.75 8.29 -20.50
C ASN A 516 -24.00 9.18 -20.49
N GLY A 517 -23.88 10.47 -20.86
CA GLY A 517 -25.01 11.39 -20.98
C GLY A 517 -25.66 11.77 -19.65
N VAL A 518 -24.99 11.55 -18.51
CA VAL A 518 -25.52 11.87 -17.19
C VAL A 518 -25.06 13.25 -16.75
N THR A 519 -26.01 14.18 -16.65
CA THR A 519 -25.75 15.55 -16.15
C THR A 519 -25.95 15.62 -14.64
N VAL A 520 -25.27 16.53 -13.95
CA VAL A 520 -25.49 16.82 -12.52
C VAL A 520 -25.88 18.28 -12.35
N LYS A 521 -26.91 18.55 -11.55
CA LYS A 521 -27.43 19.92 -11.31
C LYS A 521 -27.14 20.40 -9.88
N HIS A 522 -27.15 19.50 -8.90
CA HIS A 522 -26.95 19.84 -7.50
C HIS A 522 -25.71 19.13 -6.97
N VAL A 523 -24.70 19.90 -6.56
CA VAL A 523 -23.39 19.38 -6.13
C VAL A 523 -23.16 19.81 -4.69
N TYR A 524 -23.11 18.84 -3.78
CA TYR A 524 -22.82 19.06 -2.37
C TYR A 524 -21.47 18.46 -2.04
N ALA A 525 -20.61 19.21 -1.37
CA ALA A 525 -19.29 18.73 -0.95
C ALA A 525 -19.10 18.90 0.55
N SER A 526 -18.44 17.93 1.18
CA SER A 526 -17.93 18.09 2.54
C SER A 526 -17.00 19.30 2.64
N ALA A 527 -16.97 19.96 3.80
CA ALA A 527 -16.10 21.11 4.07
C ALA A 527 -14.58 20.83 4.01
N ALA A 528 -14.16 19.56 3.93
CA ALA A 528 -12.76 19.20 3.76
C ALA A 528 -12.22 19.64 2.38
N LEU A 529 -11.04 20.26 2.33
CA LEU A 529 -10.46 20.80 1.08
C LEU A 529 -10.41 19.73 -0.03
N ARG A 530 -9.89 18.54 0.28
CA ARG A 530 -9.85 17.38 -0.63
C ARG A 530 -11.19 17.04 -1.28
N SER A 531 -12.31 17.19 -0.56
CA SER A 531 -13.65 16.88 -1.07
C SER A 531 -14.14 17.96 -2.02
N ILE A 532 -13.83 19.23 -1.71
CA ILE A 532 -14.18 20.39 -2.55
C ILE A 532 -13.35 20.39 -3.84
N GLU A 533 -12.05 20.12 -3.74
CA GLU A 533 -11.16 19.97 -4.91
C GLU A 533 -11.59 18.79 -5.79
N THR A 534 -12.06 17.68 -5.19
CA THR A 534 -12.63 16.55 -5.92
C THR A 534 -13.89 17.00 -6.68
N ALA A 535 -14.82 17.69 -6.01
CA ALA A 535 -16.05 18.18 -6.65
C ALA A 535 -15.75 19.15 -7.80
N HIS A 536 -14.78 20.04 -7.62
CA HIS A 536 -14.34 20.96 -8.68
C HIS A 536 -13.77 20.22 -9.88
N SER A 537 -12.88 19.26 -9.65
CA SER A 537 -12.24 18.46 -10.70
C SER A 537 -13.23 17.56 -11.42
N PHE A 538 -14.19 16.99 -10.69
CA PHE A 538 -15.33 16.27 -11.25
C PHE A 538 -16.15 17.16 -12.20
N LEU A 539 -16.47 18.40 -11.81
CA LEU A 539 -17.20 19.33 -12.66
C LEU A 539 -16.42 19.73 -13.92
N GLN A 540 -15.09 19.85 -13.83
CA GLN A 540 -14.24 20.06 -14.99
C GLN A 540 -14.31 18.88 -15.97
N GLY A 541 -14.19 17.64 -15.49
CA GLY A 541 -14.32 16.44 -16.32
C GLY A 541 -15.70 16.27 -16.93
N LEU A 542 -16.74 16.60 -16.15
CA LEU A 542 -18.13 16.63 -16.59
C LEU A 542 -18.40 17.73 -17.62
N GLN A 543 -17.51 18.71 -17.74
CA GLN A 543 -17.72 19.95 -18.51
C GLN A 543 -19.05 20.60 -18.14
N ALA A 544 -19.33 20.65 -16.83
CA ALA A 544 -20.57 21.19 -16.31
C ALA A 544 -20.70 22.69 -16.63
N ASP A 545 -21.94 23.15 -16.78
CA ASP A 545 -22.22 24.57 -16.95
C ASP A 545 -21.66 25.38 -15.75
N PRO A 546 -21.01 26.54 -15.96
CA PRO A 546 -20.44 27.34 -14.88
C PRO A 546 -21.44 27.75 -13.78
N SER A 547 -22.75 27.73 -14.06
CA SER A 547 -23.82 27.95 -13.08
C SER A 547 -23.99 26.81 -12.07
N VAL A 548 -23.49 25.60 -12.37
CA VAL A 548 -23.47 24.48 -11.43
C VAL A 548 -22.36 24.70 -10.40
N LYS A 549 -22.72 25.29 -9.28
CA LYS A 549 -21.80 25.63 -8.18
C LYS A 549 -21.75 24.52 -7.12
N ILE A 550 -20.61 24.41 -6.45
CA ILE A 550 -20.38 23.48 -5.33
C ILE A 550 -20.95 24.09 -4.05
N ARG A 551 -21.94 23.43 -3.46
CA ARG A 551 -22.52 23.78 -2.16
C ARG A 551 -21.70 23.12 -1.05
N VAL A 552 -20.93 23.92 -0.31
CA VAL A 552 -20.06 23.41 0.77
C VAL A 552 -20.91 23.15 2.01
N GLU A 553 -21.00 21.89 2.40
CA GLU A 553 -21.88 21.41 3.47
C GLU A 553 -21.07 20.73 4.59
N PRO A 554 -20.85 21.43 5.72
CA PRO A 554 -20.14 20.89 6.88
C PRO A 554 -20.82 19.64 7.46
N GLY A 555 -22.13 19.49 7.32
CA GLY A 555 -22.85 18.29 7.75
C GLY A 555 -22.45 17.00 7.03
N LEU A 556 -21.73 17.08 5.90
CA LEU A 556 -21.12 15.94 5.18
C LEU A 556 -19.68 15.63 5.61
N PHE A 557 -19.13 16.36 6.60
CA PHE A 557 -17.80 16.07 7.13
C PHE A 557 -17.71 14.69 7.77
N GLU A 558 -16.52 14.09 7.81
CA GLU A 558 -16.35 12.76 8.39
C GLU A 558 -16.50 12.76 9.92
N TYR A 559 -16.41 11.58 10.52
CA TYR A 559 -16.67 11.41 11.94
C TYR A 559 -15.65 12.19 12.78
N LYS A 560 -16.12 13.18 13.57
CA LYS A 560 -15.26 14.11 14.33
C LYS A 560 -14.32 13.39 15.29
N MET A 561 -14.70 12.21 15.79
CA MET A 561 -13.88 11.47 16.74
C MET A 561 -12.57 10.95 16.14
N TRP A 562 -12.46 10.89 14.80
CA TRP A 562 -11.19 10.59 14.12
C TRP A 562 -10.13 11.69 14.30
N TYR A 563 -10.51 12.86 14.82
CA TYR A 563 -9.65 14.02 15.00
C TYR A 563 -9.32 14.34 16.46
N GLN A 564 -9.76 13.53 17.44
CA GLN A 564 -9.55 13.81 18.86
C GLN A 564 -8.07 13.99 19.26
N THR A 565 -7.15 13.32 18.56
CA THR A 565 -5.71 13.37 18.86
C THR A 565 -4.95 14.41 18.05
N LYS A 566 -5.42 14.74 16.83
CA LYS A 566 -4.76 15.66 15.88
C LYS A 566 -5.30 17.09 15.94
N GLY A 567 -6.47 17.29 16.55
CA GLY A 567 -7.21 18.54 16.48
C GLY A 567 -8.07 18.63 15.23
N MET A 568 -9.21 19.31 15.34
CA MET A 568 -10.10 19.53 14.20
C MET A 568 -9.43 20.42 13.15
N PRO A 569 -9.60 20.13 11.85
CA PRO A 569 -9.11 21.00 10.79
C PRO A 569 -9.79 22.36 10.83
N THR A 570 -9.02 23.41 10.53
CA THR A 570 -9.58 24.74 10.25
C THR A 570 -9.95 24.78 8.76
N PHE A 571 -11.22 24.59 8.43
CA PHE A 571 -11.69 24.61 7.04
C PHE A 571 -11.50 25.98 6.39
N MET A 572 -11.26 26.00 5.08
CA MET A 572 -11.30 27.24 4.31
C MET A 572 -12.74 27.77 4.27
N THR A 573 -12.87 29.09 4.36
CA THR A 573 -14.14 29.77 4.15
C THR A 573 -14.57 29.68 2.68
N THR A 574 -15.86 29.82 2.40
CA THR A 574 -16.39 29.84 1.02
C THR A 574 -15.76 30.96 0.19
N GLN A 575 -15.42 32.09 0.81
CA GLN A 575 -14.70 33.18 0.15
C GLN A 575 -13.25 32.78 -0.21
N GLU A 576 -12.50 32.22 0.73
CA GLU A 576 -11.12 31.73 0.46
C GLU A 576 -11.11 30.66 -0.65
N LEU A 577 -12.11 29.77 -0.67
CA LEU A 577 -12.26 28.74 -1.71
C LEU A 577 -12.59 29.36 -3.07
N HIS A 578 -13.46 30.36 -3.11
CA HIS A 578 -13.78 31.10 -4.33
C HIS A 578 -12.54 31.85 -4.86
N ASP A 579 -11.79 32.51 -3.98
CA ASP A 579 -10.57 33.24 -4.32
C ASP A 579 -9.43 32.30 -4.76
N ALA A 580 -9.44 31.05 -4.27
CA ALA A 580 -8.59 29.97 -4.74
C ALA A 580 -8.95 29.49 -6.17
N GLY A 581 -10.05 29.97 -6.76
CA GLY A 581 -10.52 29.61 -8.10
C GLY A 581 -11.44 28.38 -8.13
N LEU A 582 -11.92 27.91 -6.98
CA LEU A 582 -12.85 26.78 -6.92
C LEU A 582 -14.29 27.29 -7.16
N ASN A 583 -15.07 26.54 -7.94
CA ASN A 583 -16.42 26.92 -8.37
C ASN A 583 -17.49 26.72 -7.27
N VAL A 584 -17.29 27.33 -6.11
CA VAL A 584 -18.17 27.22 -4.94
C VAL A 584 -19.32 28.22 -4.96
N ASP A 585 -20.44 27.85 -4.35
CA ASP A 585 -21.58 28.74 -4.14
C ASP A 585 -21.39 29.54 -2.86
N VAL A 586 -20.97 30.80 -3.00
CA VAL A 586 -20.76 31.71 -1.86
C VAL A 586 -22.06 32.11 -1.15
N ASN A 587 -23.22 31.94 -1.81
CA ASN A 587 -24.53 32.31 -1.25
C ASN A 587 -25.24 31.11 -0.62
N TYR A 588 -24.69 29.90 -0.76
CA TYR A 588 -25.25 28.71 -0.14
C TYR A 588 -25.23 28.83 1.38
N LYS A 589 -26.36 28.49 2.01
CA LYS A 589 -26.51 28.40 3.46
C LYS A 589 -26.53 26.92 3.84
N PRO A 590 -25.51 26.42 4.57
CA PRO A 590 -25.49 25.02 4.98
C PRO A 590 -26.67 24.64 5.85
N TYR A 591 -27.11 23.38 5.75
CA TYR A 591 -28.16 22.84 6.61
C TYR A 591 -27.67 22.68 8.05
N ILE A 592 -26.37 22.40 8.22
CA ILE A 592 -25.76 22.16 9.51
C ILE A 592 -24.53 23.05 9.67
N ASP A 593 -24.53 23.81 10.76
CA ASP A 593 -23.33 24.46 11.27
C ASP A 593 -22.60 23.48 12.20
N LEU A 594 -21.44 22.99 11.78
CA LEU A 594 -20.70 21.96 12.49
C LEU A 594 -19.77 22.60 13.52
N ASP A 595 -20.14 22.52 14.81
CA ASP A 595 -19.24 22.95 15.89
C ASP A 595 -18.07 21.96 16.04
N PRO A 596 -16.81 22.41 15.84
CA PRO A 596 -15.63 21.55 15.97
C PRO A 596 -15.31 21.19 17.43
N ASN A 597 -15.84 21.90 18.42
CA ASN A 597 -15.50 21.68 19.84
C ASN A 597 -16.38 20.64 20.53
N THR A 598 -17.47 20.25 19.89
CA THR A 598 -18.38 19.23 20.45
C THR A 598 -17.96 17.85 19.96
N PRO A 599 -17.71 16.88 20.85
CA PRO A 599 -17.60 15.49 20.42
C PRO A 599 -18.93 15.02 19.85
N GLU A 600 -18.92 13.99 18.99
CA GLU A 600 -20.14 13.39 18.46
C GLU A 600 -20.10 11.86 18.59
N THR A 601 -21.26 11.27 18.85
CA THR A 601 -21.49 9.83 18.77
C THR A 601 -21.67 9.38 17.32
N LEU A 602 -21.56 8.08 17.05
CA LEU A 602 -21.81 7.54 15.70
C LEU A 602 -23.25 7.77 15.22
N ASP A 603 -24.21 7.83 16.14
CA ASP A 603 -25.60 8.11 15.82
C ASP A 603 -25.81 9.58 15.45
N GLU A 604 -25.20 10.52 16.19
CA GLU A 604 -25.21 11.95 15.83
C GLU A 604 -24.52 12.20 14.48
N PHE A 605 -23.40 11.51 14.23
CA PHE A 605 -22.72 11.51 12.94
C PHE A 605 -23.62 11.04 11.79
N PHE A 606 -24.35 9.94 11.99
CA PHE A 606 -25.30 9.45 11.01
C PHE A 606 -26.45 10.43 10.79
N LYS A 607 -27.10 10.87 11.87
CA LYS A 607 -28.27 11.77 11.84
C LYS A 607 -27.97 13.07 11.12
N ARG A 608 -26.79 13.67 11.33
CA ARG A 608 -26.43 14.90 10.61
C ARG A 608 -26.26 14.69 9.10
N ASN A 609 -25.67 13.56 8.68
CA ASN A 609 -25.54 13.24 7.25
C ASN A 609 -26.91 12.91 6.62
N GLU A 610 -27.75 12.15 7.34
CA GLU A 610 -29.11 11.84 6.93
C GLU A 610 -29.94 13.11 6.72
N LEU A 611 -29.90 14.03 7.69
CA LEU A 611 -30.60 15.32 7.61
C LEU A 611 -30.19 16.09 6.36
N VAL A 612 -28.89 16.22 6.11
CA VAL A 612 -28.36 16.92 4.93
C VAL A 612 -28.85 16.27 3.64
N MET A 613 -28.68 14.95 3.50
CA MET A 613 -28.99 14.26 2.25
C MET A 613 -30.50 14.30 1.93
N GLN A 614 -31.34 14.14 2.95
CA GLN A 614 -32.79 14.23 2.80
C GLN A 614 -33.25 15.68 2.55
N SER A 615 -32.63 16.68 3.20
CA SER A 615 -32.95 18.10 2.96
C SER A 615 -32.57 18.52 1.54
N ALA A 616 -31.38 18.15 1.07
CA ALA A 616 -30.92 18.37 -0.30
C ALA A 616 -31.86 17.72 -1.34
N TRP A 617 -32.36 16.53 -1.05
CA TRP A 617 -33.36 15.87 -1.88
C TRP A 617 -34.69 16.63 -1.93
N ASN A 618 -35.22 17.01 -0.76
CA ASN A 618 -36.51 17.67 -0.63
C ASN A 618 -36.51 19.06 -1.32
N GLU A 619 -35.47 19.86 -1.11
CA GLU A 619 -35.35 21.19 -1.72
C GLU A 619 -35.16 21.12 -3.25
N SER A 620 -34.37 20.15 -3.72
CA SER A 620 -34.15 19.97 -5.16
C SER A 620 -35.32 19.28 -5.88
N HIS A 621 -36.34 18.80 -5.15
CA HIS A 621 -37.43 18.01 -5.72
C HIS A 621 -38.25 18.78 -6.76
N ALA A 622 -38.52 20.07 -6.50
CA ALA A 622 -39.26 20.93 -7.42
C ALA A 622 -38.45 21.29 -8.68
N GLU A 623 -37.14 21.49 -8.52
CA GLU A 623 -36.23 21.88 -9.61
C GLU A 623 -35.75 20.72 -10.49
N GLY A 624 -35.89 19.48 -10.00
CA GLY A 624 -35.39 18.28 -10.65
C GLY A 624 -33.86 18.25 -10.78
N GLY A 625 -33.36 17.36 -11.65
CA GLY A 625 -31.93 17.19 -11.94
C GLY A 625 -31.20 16.28 -10.94
N ASN A 626 -30.07 15.74 -11.35
CA ASN A 626 -29.33 14.77 -10.55
C ASN A 626 -28.52 15.45 -9.44
N ILE A 627 -28.32 14.73 -8.34
CA ILE A 627 -27.61 15.19 -7.14
C ILE A 627 -26.33 14.36 -6.97
N ILE A 628 -25.23 15.00 -6.60
CA ILE A 628 -24.01 14.33 -6.15
C ILE A 628 -23.57 14.84 -4.78
N PHE A 629 -23.21 13.92 -3.89
CA PHE A 629 -22.59 14.17 -2.60
C PHE A 629 -21.13 13.74 -2.65
N VAL A 630 -20.20 14.70 -2.61
CA VAL A 630 -18.75 14.46 -2.62
C VAL A 630 -18.20 14.59 -1.20
N GLY A 631 -17.68 13.50 -0.66
CA GLY A 631 -17.24 13.47 0.72
C GLY A 631 -16.17 12.41 0.96
N HIS A 632 -16.43 11.54 1.92
CA HIS A 632 -15.47 10.58 2.44
C HIS A 632 -15.92 9.17 2.07
N ALA A 633 -15.15 8.15 2.45
CA ALA A 633 -15.54 6.77 2.19
C ALA A 633 -16.94 6.46 2.76
N ALA A 634 -17.30 7.05 3.91
CA ALA A 634 -18.57 6.80 4.59
C ALA A 634 -19.76 7.40 3.86
N THR A 635 -19.53 8.42 3.04
CA THR A 635 -20.60 9.11 2.30
C THR A 635 -21.41 8.15 1.44
N LEU A 636 -20.80 7.10 0.89
CA LEU A 636 -21.48 6.11 0.06
C LEU A 636 -22.52 5.31 0.87
N ASP A 637 -22.11 4.75 2.01
CA ASP A 637 -23.01 3.96 2.86
C ASP A 637 -24.07 4.83 3.53
N LEU A 638 -23.68 6.04 3.99
CA LEU A 638 -24.59 7.01 4.57
C LEU A 638 -25.68 7.43 3.58
N MET A 639 -25.33 7.64 2.31
CA MET A 639 -26.29 7.93 1.25
C MET A 639 -27.30 6.80 1.08
N VAL A 640 -26.83 5.56 0.91
CA VAL A 640 -27.72 4.40 0.73
C VAL A 640 -28.68 4.27 1.92
N LEU A 641 -28.18 4.41 3.14
CA LEU A 641 -28.98 4.31 4.36
C LEU A 641 -30.00 5.47 4.49
N ALA A 642 -29.58 6.71 4.24
CA ALA A 642 -30.44 7.89 4.33
C ALA A 642 -31.65 7.79 3.39
N PHE A 643 -31.43 7.33 2.15
CA PHE A 643 -32.52 7.19 1.16
C PHE A 643 -33.35 5.92 1.38
N LYS A 644 -32.76 4.84 1.90
CA LYS A 644 -33.52 3.67 2.34
C LYS A 644 -34.46 4.01 3.50
N ARG A 645 -34.03 4.82 4.47
CA ARG A 645 -34.89 5.32 5.57
C ARG A 645 -35.98 6.23 5.06
N LEU A 646 -35.65 7.16 4.16
CA LEU A 646 -36.63 8.02 3.50
C LEU A 646 -37.72 7.20 2.76
N ALA A 647 -37.34 6.12 2.09
CA ALA A 647 -38.27 5.22 1.39
C ALA A 647 -39.25 4.51 2.33
N GLN A 648 -38.80 4.13 3.52
CA GLN A 648 -39.57 3.34 4.48
C GLN A 648 -40.41 4.20 5.42
N GLY A 649 -40.23 5.53 5.44
CA GLY A 649 -40.88 6.43 6.38
C GLY A 649 -40.56 6.13 7.85
N LYS A 650 -39.43 5.44 8.10
CA LYS A 650 -39.01 5.01 9.44
C LYS A 650 -37.95 5.95 9.99
N THR A 651 -38.14 6.40 11.23
CA THR A 651 -37.16 7.20 12.00
C THR A 651 -36.38 6.38 13.04
N ASP A 652 -36.86 5.19 13.40
CA ASP A 652 -36.36 4.37 14.54
C ASP A 652 -35.76 3.02 14.08
N GLU A 653 -34.76 3.04 13.20
CA GLU A 653 -33.94 1.86 12.86
C GLU A 653 -32.62 1.84 13.66
N PRO A 654 -31.98 0.65 13.86
CA PRO A 654 -30.84 0.50 14.77
C PRO A 654 -29.70 1.48 14.48
N ASN A 655 -28.93 1.80 15.54
CA ASN A 655 -27.78 2.70 15.51
C ASN A 655 -26.88 2.41 14.31
N TYR A 656 -26.48 3.45 13.58
CA TYR A 656 -25.53 3.33 12.50
C TYR A 656 -24.26 2.63 12.99
N GLN A 657 -23.90 1.56 12.29
CA GLN A 657 -22.62 0.88 12.44
C GLN A 657 -21.78 1.25 11.22
N ILE A 658 -20.54 1.64 11.47
CA ILE A 658 -19.57 1.81 10.39
C ILE A 658 -19.45 0.47 9.66
N SER A 659 -19.73 0.50 8.37
CA SER A 659 -19.59 -0.66 7.50
C SER A 659 -18.15 -1.19 7.53
N GLN A 660 -18.02 -2.51 7.60
CA GLN A 660 -16.71 -3.18 7.46
C GLN A 660 -16.07 -2.92 6.08
N ASN A 661 -16.88 -2.53 5.09
CA ASN A 661 -16.44 -2.22 3.73
C ASN A 661 -15.95 -0.77 3.57
N LEU A 662 -16.12 0.09 4.59
CA LEU A 662 -15.74 1.51 4.53
C LEU A 662 -14.31 1.72 4.02
N LEU A 663 -13.40 0.87 4.48
CA LEU A 663 -11.97 0.96 4.17
C LEU A 663 -11.61 0.32 2.82
N ARG A 664 -12.54 -0.43 2.21
CA ARG A 664 -12.42 -1.00 0.86
C ARG A 664 -12.85 -0.03 -0.24
N VAL A 665 -13.50 1.09 0.09
CA VAL A 665 -13.98 2.09 -0.87
C VAL A 665 -12.76 2.87 -1.41
N PRO A 666 -12.30 2.69 -2.66
CA PRO A 666 -11.10 3.40 -3.16
C PRO A 666 -11.35 4.90 -3.38
N TYR A 667 -10.28 5.66 -3.66
CA TYR A 667 -10.41 7.07 -4.05
C TYR A 667 -11.33 7.22 -5.27
N CYS A 668 -12.15 8.28 -5.28
CA CYS A 668 -13.13 8.55 -6.33
C CYS A 668 -14.15 7.42 -6.59
N ALA A 669 -14.30 6.45 -5.68
CA ALA A 669 -15.38 5.47 -5.76
C ALA A 669 -16.74 6.16 -5.78
N VAL A 670 -17.64 5.67 -6.66
CA VAL A 670 -18.97 6.21 -6.85
C VAL A 670 -20.02 5.16 -6.46
N GLY A 671 -20.95 5.55 -5.59
CA GLY A 671 -22.19 4.83 -5.34
C GLY A 671 -23.36 5.54 -6.02
N ALA A 672 -24.37 4.80 -6.45
CA ALA A 672 -25.54 5.35 -7.13
C ALA A 672 -26.86 4.79 -6.58
N VAL A 673 -27.82 5.70 -6.42
CA VAL A 673 -29.20 5.40 -6.07
C VAL A 673 -30.12 6.07 -7.09
N ARG A 674 -31.15 5.35 -7.55
CA ARG A 674 -32.24 5.91 -8.37
C ARG A 674 -33.48 6.09 -7.52
N ASP A 675 -34.25 7.14 -7.75
CA ASP A 675 -35.53 7.39 -7.08
C ASP A 675 -36.70 6.62 -7.74
N ASN A 676 -37.83 6.53 -7.03
CA ASN A 676 -39.13 6.06 -7.55
C ASN A 676 -39.10 4.70 -8.32
N PRO A 677 -38.77 3.57 -7.67
CA PRO A 677 -38.49 3.40 -6.24
C PRO A 677 -37.01 3.66 -5.90
N TRP A 678 -36.74 3.89 -4.61
CA TRP A 678 -35.38 4.01 -4.09
C TRP A 678 -34.62 2.70 -4.24
N GLU A 679 -33.61 2.70 -5.10
CA GLU A 679 -32.90 1.50 -5.48
C GLU A 679 -31.41 1.79 -5.65
N VAL A 680 -30.57 0.99 -4.99
CA VAL A 680 -29.13 1.01 -5.23
C VAL A 680 -28.87 0.35 -6.58
N VAL A 681 -28.20 1.06 -7.46
CA VAL A 681 -27.95 0.60 -8.84
C VAL A 681 -26.47 0.74 -9.19
N SER A 682 -26.06 0.11 -10.29
CA SER A 682 -24.74 0.35 -10.85
C SER A 682 -24.57 1.84 -11.21
N PRO A 683 -23.45 2.48 -10.84
CA PRO A 683 -23.14 3.84 -11.30
C PRO A 683 -23.12 3.92 -12.82
N PRO A 684 -23.49 5.06 -13.41
CA PRO A 684 -23.53 5.23 -14.87
C PRO A 684 -22.14 5.47 -15.48
N CYS A 685 -21.06 5.13 -14.77
CA CYS A 685 -19.70 5.13 -15.30
C CYS A 685 -18.90 3.95 -14.71
N PRO A 686 -17.87 3.45 -15.40
CA PRO A 686 -17.03 2.38 -14.89
C PRO A 686 -16.30 2.75 -13.59
N PRO A 687 -15.87 1.76 -12.77
CA PRO A 687 -14.92 1.99 -11.70
C PRO A 687 -13.52 2.31 -12.25
N SER A 688 -12.63 2.81 -11.39
CA SER A 688 -11.25 3.15 -11.75
C SER A 688 -10.24 2.40 -10.86
N ILE A 689 -9.12 1.99 -11.44
CA ILE A 689 -7.98 1.37 -10.76
C ILE A 689 -6.68 1.91 -11.34
N ASN A 690 -5.69 2.17 -10.48
CA ASN A 690 -4.33 2.51 -10.88
C ASN A 690 -3.32 1.89 -9.90
N SER A 691 -2.12 1.55 -10.39
CA SER A 691 -1.03 1.08 -9.55
C SER A 691 -0.31 2.24 -8.88
N SER A 692 0.49 1.93 -7.85
CA SER A 692 1.44 2.90 -7.30
C SER A 692 2.63 3.11 -8.25
N SER A 693 3.26 4.27 -8.14
CA SER A 693 4.51 4.60 -8.83
C SER A 693 5.51 5.16 -7.81
N ALA A 694 6.68 4.55 -7.72
CA ALA A 694 7.73 4.98 -6.81
C ALA A 694 8.37 6.29 -7.26
N ARG A 695 8.89 7.06 -6.30
CA ARG A 695 9.70 8.24 -6.58
C ARG A 695 11.06 7.82 -7.10
N TYR A 696 11.47 8.35 -8.25
CA TYR A 696 12.76 8.04 -8.86
C TYR A 696 13.85 9.01 -8.41
N ASN A 697 15.03 8.49 -8.06
CA ASN A 697 16.23 9.27 -7.78
C ASN A 697 17.23 9.13 -8.94
N TRP A 698 17.36 10.19 -9.75
CA TRP A 698 18.25 10.17 -10.91
C TRP A 698 19.74 10.02 -10.55
N LYS A 699 20.14 10.37 -9.32
CA LYS A 699 21.54 10.23 -8.88
C LYS A 699 22.03 8.78 -8.88
N MET A 700 21.12 7.81 -8.85
CA MET A 700 21.47 6.40 -9.03
C MET A 700 22.13 6.11 -10.38
N LEU A 701 22.01 7.02 -11.37
CA LEU A 701 22.72 6.93 -12.64
C LEU A 701 24.15 7.47 -12.58
N LEU A 702 24.52 8.21 -11.53
CA LEU A 702 25.90 8.68 -11.33
C LEU A 702 26.82 7.53 -10.89
N ASP A 703 26.24 6.44 -10.40
CA ASP A 703 26.93 5.23 -9.97
C ASP A 703 27.06 4.19 -11.12
N ILE A 704 26.67 4.57 -12.36
CA ILE A 704 26.89 3.81 -13.61
C ILE A 704 28.17 4.32 -14.27
#